data_AF-A0A150RZP4-F1
#
_entry.id   AF-A0A150RZP4-F1
#
_cell.length_a   1.000
_cell.length_b   1.000
_cell.length_c   1.000
_cell.angle_alpha   90.00
_cell.angle_beta   90.00
_cell.angle_gamma   90.00
#
_symmetry.space_group_name_H-M   'P 1'
#
loop_
_entity.id
_entity.type
_entity.pdbx_description
1 polymer ?
#
loop_
_entity_poly.entity_id
_entity_poly.type
_entity_poly.pdbx_seq_one_letter_code
_entity_poly.pdbx_strand_id
1 'polypeptide(L)'
;MDAIARSLRDRGAAPMEALMTTLACAFASLDVTELAPLLGAQVAEVTGALATHREAVESVLQWREEGHRIGFRHETLRAAWAAAHPEQVALAEQRFAEVARAFVRTWESVDTAEKGAVTYLRRYAGDHLVSCGTPRADLLALSAPRWAWPRSREDLAARRAELGRVRRYMAAPLFASDAVAIPSDALSSFVRVALAQGALATLHRAWPPEAEQVDEEAWNDTERALAVALFALAARASPSLRASIEAPALDVVRRTGAAWRGDGWEDVLALLAAARAASGDEASTFARWAVSATWRADGGPDSTLSAWLTAADFLPRSEAEALVQQAVERALSSAKPGQALARLATADELGQNQALAILRAAVSLPPTSRANALAPLLPVLPDEERARAVSMSFDVFFADHDEGAERHDTDACTAALLPFLGLAELSRLLDEALPPPSALAVRFAELGAPERALGIIRERCGSGIFAARPLLCAAATEGGRSLSQAARDAVASLDPPWAAAGLVCDHAAEAIQVLGLEAAVEIAEGGGGGGSEAARIMALSALCLAAPERSRAALAARATAAYLDDRGTEGLESVVRCAPWMSLTTAARLFSVSLGDAAEDVTLVSTLSRWGGVEQLAPLIARVGGDDALAAVASVLPEALLWRARGKTD
;
A
#
# COMPACT_ATOMS: atom_id res chain seq x y z
N MET A 1 -48.40 -8.03 24.65
CA MET A 1 -48.39 -7.10 23.48
C MET A 1 -49.75 -7.06 22.81
N ASP A 2 -50.35 -8.20 22.45
CA ASP A 2 -51.66 -8.25 21.78
C ASP A 2 -52.83 -7.60 22.55
N ALA A 3 -52.80 -7.62 23.87
CA ALA A 3 -53.79 -6.93 24.70
C ALA A 3 -53.67 -5.39 24.58
N ILE A 4 -52.46 -4.87 24.42
CA ILE A 4 -52.18 -3.44 24.27
C ILE A 4 -52.56 -3.00 22.85
N ALA A 5 -52.17 -3.77 21.83
CA ALA A 5 -52.59 -3.51 20.44
C ALA A 5 -54.12 -3.56 20.28
N ARG A 6 -54.82 -4.49 20.95
CA ARG A 6 -56.30 -4.48 20.98
C ARG A 6 -56.86 -3.26 21.69
N SER A 7 -56.34 -2.91 22.86
CA SER A 7 -56.76 -1.71 23.60
C SER A 7 -56.58 -0.42 22.79
N LEU A 8 -55.49 -0.30 22.01
CA LEU A 8 -55.26 0.83 21.12
C LEU A 8 -56.27 0.85 19.95
N ARG A 9 -56.54 -0.29 19.32
CA ARG A 9 -57.57 -0.41 18.27
C ARG A 9 -58.98 -0.08 18.75
N ASP A 10 -59.37 -0.61 19.90
CA ASP A 10 -60.70 -0.37 20.49
C ASP A 10 -60.92 1.11 20.83
N ARG A 11 -59.83 1.86 21.06
CA ARG A 11 -59.82 3.31 21.31
C ARG A 11 -59.62 4.16 20.05
N GLY A 12 -59.51 3.54 18.87
CA GLY A 12 -59.23 4.24 17.61
C GLY A 12 -57.83 4.88 17.52
N ALA A 13 -56.86 4.40 18.31
CA ALA A 13 -55.54 5.01 18.50
C ALA A 13 -54.51 4.59 17.43
N ALA A 14 -54.89 4.54 16.15
CA ALA A 14 -53.98 4.18 15.05
C ALA A 14 -52.68 5.01 15.00
N PRO A 15 -52.66 6.33 15.30
CA PRO A 15 -51.43 7.10 15.42
C PRO A 15 -50.46 6.58 16.48
N MET A 16 -50.99 5.99 17.56
CA MET A 16 -50.16 5.44 18.65
C MET A 16 -49.54 4.09 18.28
N GLU A 17 -50.25 3.26 17.51
CA GLU A 17 -49.67 2.03 16.95
C GLU A 17 -48.53 2.33 15.98
N ALA A 18 -48.70 3.35 15.13
CA ALA A 18 -47.65 3.83 14.24
C ALA A 18 -46.44 4.36 15.01
N LEU A 19 -46.66 5.12 16.09
CA LEU A 19 -45.62 5.62 16.98
C LEU A 19 -44.84 4.49 17.66
N MET A 20 -45.54 3.52 18.25
CA MET A 20 -44.90 2.35 18.89
C MET A 20 -44.08 1.54 17.88
N THR A 21 -44.57 1.40 16.65
CA THR A 21 -43.85 0.72 15.58
C THR A 21 -42.60 1.48 15.16
N THR A 22 -42.67 2.81 15.03
CA THR A 22 -41.49 3.67 14.80
C THR A 22 -40.46 3.53 15.91
N LEU A 23 -40.89 3.57 17.18
CA LEU A 23 -40.01 3.33 18.33
C LEU A 23 -39.40 1.93 18.33
N ALA A 24 -40.13 0.92 17.84
CA ALA A 24 -39.63 -0.45 17.78
C ALA A 24 -38.50 -0.62 16.75
N CYS A 25 -38.49 0.21 15.70
CA CYS A 25 -37.45 0.22 14.67
C CYS A 25 -36.28 1.14 15.02
N ALA A 26 -36.41 2.03 16.01
CA ALA A 26 -35.38 2.99 16.35
C ALA A 26 -34.20 2.36 17.10
N PHE A 27 -32.97 2.63 16.66
CA PHE A 27 -31.73 2.23 17.37
C PHE A 27 -31.45 2.95 18.69
N ALA A 28 -32.22 3.99 19.04
CA ALA A 28 -32.11 4.73 20.29
C ALA A 28 -33.46 5.35 20.66
N SER A 29 -33.62 5.75 21.92
CA SER A 29 -34.81 6.49 22.39
C SER A 29 -34.93 7.82 21.67
N LEU A 30 -36.17 8.20 21.31
CA LEU A 30 -36.48 9.37 20.51
C LEU A 30 -37.30 10.39 21.30
N ASP A 31 -37.06 11.68 21.10
CA ASP A 31 -37.99 12.72 21.56
C ASP A 31 -39.13 12.97 20.54
N VAL A 32 -40.11 13.80 20.92
CA VAL A 32 -41.27 14.09 20.07
C VAL A 32 -40.93 14.90 18.82
N THR A 33 -39.85 15.68 18.85
CA THR A 33 -39.35 16.46 17.71
C THR A 33 -38.59 15.58 16.72
N GLU A 34 -37.98 14.49 17.20
CA GLU A 34 -37.36 13.43 16.39
C GLU A 34 -38.44 12.50 15.81
N LEU A 35 -39.48 12.16 16.57
CA LEU A 35 -40.57 11.27 16.14
C LEU A 35 -41.46 11.87 15.04
N ALA A 36 -41.81 13.15 15.15
CA ALA A 36 -42.71 13.84 14.22
C ALA A 36 -42.30 13.69 12.73
N PRO A 37 -41.07 14.03 12.31
CA PRO A 37 -40.64 13.86 10.92
C PRO A 37 -40.54 12.39 10.51
N LEU A 38 -40.22 11.47 11.43
CA LEU A 38 -40.19 10.03 11.16
C LEU A 38 -41.59 9.44 10.97
N LEU A 39 -42.62 10.08 11.52
CA LEU A 39 -44.02 9.70 11.36
C LEU A 39 -44.71 10.41 10.20
N GLY A 40 -44.10 11.46 9.64
CA GLY A 40 -44.75 12.35 8.67
C GLY A 40 -45.85 13.21 9.31
N ALA A 41 -45.72 13.51 10.60
CA ALA A 41 -46.71 14.19 11.42
C ALA A 41 -46.15 15.50 12.02
N GLN A 42 -47.03 16.36 12.53
CA GLN A 42 -46.62 17.55 13.28
C GLN A 42 -46.28 17.20 14.73
N VAL A 43 -45.36 17.93 15.36
CA VAL A 43 -44.98 17.72 16.78
C VAL A 43 -46.20 17.78 17.71
N ALA A 44 -47.14 18.69 17.44
CA ALA A 44 -48.38 18.83 18.20
C ALA A 44 -49.26 17.58 18.12
N GLU A 45 -49.32 16.90 16.96
CA GLU A 45 -50.11 15.68 16.76
C GLU A 45 -49.49 14.51 17.55
N VAL A 46 -48.17 14.35 17.48
CA VAL A 46 -47.43 13.32 18.24
C VAL A 46 -47.60 13.54 19.74
N THR A 47 -47.46 14.79 20.20
CA THR A 47 -47.62 15.16 21.61
C THR A 47 -49.04 14.92 22.08
N GLY A 48 -50.05 15.29 21.28
CA GLY A 48 -51.45 15.06 21.58
C GLY A 48 -51.82 13.58 21.66
N ALA A 49 -51.29 12.75 20.74
CA ALA A 49 -51.49 11.31 20.76
C ALA A 49 -50.87 10.65 22.01
N LEU A 50 -49.63 11.04 22.35
CA LEU A 50 -48.95 10.56 23.56
C LEU A 50 -49.69 10.97 24.84
N ALA A 51 -50.20 12.19 24.92
CA ALA A 51 -50.96 12.66 26.07
C ALA A 51 -52.30 11.92 26.22
N THR A 52 -53.02 11.73 25.11
CA THR A 52 -54.35 11.10 25.09
C THR A 52 -54.30 9.60 25.43
N HIS A 53 -53.23 8.91 25.04
CA HIS A 53 -53.12 7.45 25.18
C HIS A 53 -52.03 6.99 26.16
N ARG A 54 -51.48 7.89 26.98
CA ARG A 54 -50.36 7.61 27.90
C ARG A 54 -50.59 6.39 28.80
N GLU A 55 -51.74 6.33 29.46
CA GLU A 55 -52.09 5.25 30.39
C GLU A 55 -52.12 3.87 29.70
N ALA A 56 -52.42 3.82 28.40
CA ALA A 56 -52.48 2.55 27.66
C ALA A 56 -51.09 1.97 27.37
N VAL A 57 -50.05 2.80 27.35
CA VAL A 57 -48.69 2.42 26.93
C VAL A 57 -47.63 2.58 28.01
N GLU A 58 -47.98 3.14 29.18
CA GLU A 58 -47.02 3.44 30.25
C GLU A 58 -46.29 2.22 30.79
N SER A 59 -46.93 1.05 30.72
CA SER A 59 -46.37 -0.23 31.18
C SER A 59 -45.33 -0.80 30.20
N VAL A 60 -45.26 -0.26 28.97
CA VAL A 60 -44.38 -0.74 27.91
C VAL A 60 -43.32 0.29 27.52
N LEU A 61 -43.68 1.56 27.51
CA LEU A 61 -42.78 2.66 27.18
C LEU A 61 -42.18 3.29 28.44
N GLN A 62 -40.95 3.80 28.30
CA GLN A 62 -40.23 4.58 29.29
C GLN A 62 -40.07 6.00 28.78
N TRP A 63 -40.35 6.98 29.64
CA TRP A 63 -40.02 8.38 29.44
C TRP A 63 -38.80 8.70 30.29
N ARG A 64 -37.74 9.21 29.66
CA ARG A 64 -36.54 9.68 30.36
C ARG A 64 -36.67 11.18 30.60
N GLU A 65 -36.42 11.60 31.84
CA GLU A 65 -36.52 13.01 32.24
C GLU A 65 -35.48 13.87 31.52
N GLU A 66 -34.27 13.33 31.31
CA GLU A 66 -33.25 13.97 30.47
C GLU A 66 -33.64 13.90 28.98
N GLY A 67 -33.95 15.07 28.41
CA GLY A 67 -34.23 15.25 26.99
C GLY A 67 -35.62 14.79 26.52
N HIS A 68 -36.54 14.47 27.44
CA HIS A 68 -37.91 14.03 27.11
C HIS A 68 -37.98 12.84 26.13
N ARG A 69 -37.01 11.94 26.20
CA ARG A 69 -36.88 10.81 25.28
C ARG A 69 -37.79 9.64 25.65
N ILE A 70 -38.28 8.97 24.63
CA ILE A 70 -39.26 7.89 24.69
C ILE A 70 -38.64 6.64 24.05
N GLY A 71 -38.80 5.50 24.72
CA GLY A 71 -38.38 4.19 24.19
C GLY A 71 -39.11 3.06 24.87
N PHE A 72 -38.88 1.82 24.42
CA PHE A 72 -39.38 0.65 25.13
C PHE A 72 -38.63 0.46 26.46
N ARG A 73 -39.33 0.08 27.52
CA ARG A 73 -38.73 -0.23 28.84
C ARG A 73 -37.75 -1.39 28.78
N HIS A 74 -38.07 -2.39 27.95
CA HIS A 74 -37.28 -3.61 27.81
C HIS A 74 -37.17 -4.01 26.35
N GLU A 75 -35.99 -4.50 25.98
CA GLU A 75 -35.71 -5.03 24.65
C GLU A 75 -36.64 -6.20 24.28
N THR A 76 -37.03 -7.02 25.25
CA THR A 76 -38.00 -8.11 25.06
C THR A 76 -39.38 -7.61 24.64
N LEU A 77 -39.82 -6.44 25.15
CA LEU A 77 -41.09 -5.83 24.77
C LEU A 77 -41.02 -5.21 23.37
N ARG A 78 -39.90 -4.57 23.03
CA ARG A 78 -39.63 -4.07 21.68
C ARG A 78 -39.68 -5.21 20.66
N ALA A 79 -38.96 -6.30 20.92
CA ALA A 79 -38.92 -7.48 20.07
C ALA A 79 -40.29 -8.15 19.95
N ALA A 80 -41.04 -8.26 21.06
CA ALA A 80 -42.40 -8.82 21.04
C ALA A 80 -43.39 -7.93 20.27
N TRP A 81 -43.24 -6.61 20.30
CA TRP A 81 -44.02 -5.70 19.45
C TRP A 81 -43.71 -5.93 17.97
N ALA A 82 -42.42 -5.97 17.63
CA ALA A 82 -41.97 -6.12 16.25
C ALA A 82 -42.40 -7.47 15.64
N ALA A 83 -42.29 -8.55 16.42
CA ALA A 83 -42.74 -9.88 16.00
C ALA A 83 -44.26 -9.97 15.79
N ALA A 84 -45.04 -9.19 16.53
CA ALA A 84 -46.51 -9.15 16.40
C ALA A 84 -46.99 -8.27 15.22
N HIS A 85 -46.14 -7.39 14.68
CA HIS A 85 -46.51 -6.41 13.65
C HIS A 85 -45.48 -6.35 12.50
N PRO A 86 -45.14 -7.49 11.86
CA PRO A 86 -44.04 -7.56 10.90
C PRO A 86 -44.24 -6.66 9.68
N GLU A 87 -45.48 -6.53 9.17
CA GLU A 87 -45.78 -5.67 8.02
C GLU A 87 -45.64 -4.19 8.35
N GLN A 88 -46.12 -3.76 9.52
CA GLN A 88 -45.99 -2.37 9.96
C GLN A 88 -44.53 -2.01 10.27
N VAL A 89 -43.76 -2.96 10.81
CA VAL A 89 -42.31 -2.79 11.02
C VAL A 89 -41.60 -2.61 9.68
N ALA A 90 -41.86 -3.46 8.68
CA ALA A 90 -41.26 -3.31 7.36
C ALA A 90 -41.57 -1.95 6.71
N LEU A 91 -42.81 -1.46 6.83
CA LEU A 91 -43.19 -0.12 6.37
C LEU A 91 -42.47 0.99 7.15
N ALA A 92 -42.34 0.85 8.47
CA ALA A 92 -41.63 1.81 9.30
C ALA A 92 -40.13 1.86 8.96
N GLU A 93 -39.49 0.71 8.76
CA GLU A 93 -38.09 0.58 8.33
C GLU A 93 -37.87 1.25 6.96
N GLN A 94 -38.74 1.00 5.98
CA GLN A 94 -38.69 1.69 4.67
C GLN A 94 -38.77 3.21 4.83
N ARG A 95 -39.69 3.70 5.67
CA ARG A 95 -39.81 5.14 5.96
C ARG A 95 -38.57 5.70 6.64
N PHE A 96 -37.95 4.97 7.58
CA PHE A 96 -36.66 5.35 8.17
C PHE A 96 -35.58 5.48 7.10
N ALA A 97 -35.48 4.53 6.18
CA ALA A 97 -34.52 4.58 5.08
C ALA A 97 -34.79 5.73 4.12
N GLU A 98 -36.05 6.04 3.80
CA GLU A 98 -36.41 7.19 2.96
C GLU A 98 -36.04 8.53 3.61
N VAL A 99 -36.38 8.70 4.89
CA VAL A 99 -36.03 9.90 5.66
C VAL A 99 -34.52 10.03 5.79
N ALA A 100 -33.81 8.93 6.09
CA ALA A 100 -32.35 8.90 6.15
C ALA A 100 -31.71 9.27 4.80
N ARG A 101 -32.21 8.70 3.69
CA ARG A 101 -31.73 9.01 2.33
C ARG A 101 -31.93 10.49 2.00
N ALA A 102 -33.13 11.03 2.25
CA ALA A 102 -33.43 12.43 2.01
C ALA A 102 -32.52 13.34 2.85
N PHE A 103 -32.30 12.98 4.12
CA PHE A 103 -31.46 13.73 5.04
C PHE A 103 -29.99 13.75 4.63
N VAL A 104 -29.41 12.60 4.33
CA VAL A 104 -28.00 12.48 3.90
C VAL A 104 -27.76 13.27 2.62
N ARG A 105 -28.71 13.24 1.67
CA ARG A 105 -28.59 13.98 0.39
C ARG A 105 -28.74 15.48 0.54
N THR A 106 -29.54 15.95 1.50
CA THR A 106 -29.86 17.37 1.67
C THR A 106 -29.03 18.07 2.74
N TRP A 107 -28.19 17.34 3.50
CA TRP A 107 -27.49 17.79 4.71
C TRP A 107 -26.88 19.20 4.68
N GLU A 108 -26.23 19.62 3.59
CA GLU A 108 -25.61 20.96 3.48
C GLU A 108 -26.61 22.10 3.23
N SER A 109 -27.79 21.80 2.70
CA SER A 109 -28.85 22.76 2.39
C SER A 109 -29.87 22.93 3.51
N VAL A 110 -29.69 22.22 4.62
CA VAL A 110 -30.63 22.22 5.73
C VAL A 110 -30.16 23.21 6.79
N ASP A 111 -30.97 24.23 7.05
CA ASP A 111 -30.84 24.99 8.30
C ASP A 111 -31.08 24.02 9.46
N THR A 112 -29.99 23.66 10.16
CA THR A 112 -30.04 22.63 11.20
C THR A 112 -30.89 23.00 12.40
N ALA A 113 -31.27 24.28 12.51
CA ALA A 113 -32.21 24.78 13.50
C ALA A 113 -33.67 24.31 13.26
N GLU A 114 -34.05 23.89 12.04
CA GLU A 114 -35.45 23.65 11.67
C GLU A 114 -35.91 22.17 11.66
N LYS A 115 -35.04 21.18 11.86
CA LYS A 115 -35.42 19.75 11.77
C LYS A 115 -35.12 18.96 13.06
N GLY A 116 -36.17 18.61 13.81
CA GLY A 116 -36.07 17.92 15.10
C GLY A 116 -35.37 16.55 15.08
N ALA A 117 -35.45 15.78 13.99
CA ALA A 117 -34.78 14.47 13.88
C ALA A 117 -33.28 14.51 13.53
N VAL A 118 -32.68 15.69 13.42
CA VAL A 118 -31.28 15.87 12.99
C VAL A 118 -30.32 15.04 13.83
N THR A 119 -30.43 15.10 15.16
CA THR A 119 -29.49 14.42 16.07
C THR A 119 -29.55 12.91 15.92
N TYR A 120 -30.75 12.34 15.89
CA TYR A 120 -30.95 10.91 15.70
C TYR A 120 -30.44 10.42 14.34
N LEU A 121 -30.90 11.05 13.25
CA LEU A 121 -30.53 10.66 11.89
C LEU A 121 -29.03 10.87 11.66
N ARG A 122 -28.44 11.90 12.27
CA ARG A 122 -26.99 12.11 12.22
C ARG A 122 -26.21 10.91 12.74
N ARG A 123 -26.73 10.21 13.75
CA ARG A 123 -26.06 9.05 14.35
C ARG A 123 -26.40 7.73 13.66
N TYR A 124 -27.64 7.57 13.19
CA TYR A 124 -28.18 6.26 12.78
C TYR A 124 -28.69 6.16 11.33
N ALA A 125 -28.55 7.21 10.51
CA ALA A 125 -29.01 7.16 9.11
C ALA A 125 -28.36 5.99 8.34
N GLY A 126 -27.05 5.77 8.48
CA GLY A 126 -26.39 4.65 7.82
C GLY A 126 -26.90 3.29 8.29
N ASP A 127 -27.25 3.14 9.57
CA ASP A 127 -27.78 1.88 10.11
C ASP A 127 -29.13 1.53 9.52
N HIS A 128 -30.01 2.52 9.35
CA HIS A 128 -31.30 2.34 8.68
C HIS A 128 -31.15 2.00 7.20
N LEU A 129 -30.24 2.69 6.50
CA LEU A 129 -29.98 2.42 5.09
C LEU A 129 -29.42 1.01 4.87
N VAL A 130 -28.46 0.58 5.70
CA VAL A 130 -27.88 -0.77 5.62
C VAL A 130 -28.92 -1.83 5.96
N SER A 131 -29.69 -1.65 7.03
CA SER A 131 -30.69 -2.62 7.48
C SER A 131 -31.79 -2.85 6.44
N CYS A 132 -32.17 -1.81 5.69
CA CYS A 132 -33.17 -1.90 4.62
C CYS A 132 -32.62 -2.42 3.28
N GLY A 133 -31.36 -2.87 3.22
CA GLY A 133 -30.76 -3.36 1.97
C GLY A 133 -30.68 -2.29 0.87
N THR A 134 -30.44 -1.04 1.25
CA THR A 134 -30.44 0.09 0.32
C THR A 134 -29.40 -0.10 -0.80
N PRO A 135 -29.67 0.35 -2.04
CA PRO A 135 -28.69 0.31 -3.13
C PRO A 135 -27.36 0.97 -2.78
N ARG A 136 -26.25 0.44 -3.31
CA ARG A 136 -24.89 0.93 -3.02
C ARG A 136 -24.72 2.42 -3.29
N ALA A 137 -25.32 2.94 -4.35
CA ALA A 137 -25.24 4.36 -4.72
C ALA A 137 -25.74 5.30 -3.62
N ASP A 138 -26.75 4.89 -2.84
CA ASP A 138 -27.25 5.69 -1.72
C ASP A 138 -26.32 5.62 -0.51
N LEU A 139 -25.74 4.44 -0.25
CA LEU A 139 -24.78 4.26 0.84
C LEU A 139 -23.48 5.04 0.60
N LEU A 140 -23.08 5.25 -0.67
CA LEU A 140 -21.92 6.09 -1.00
C LEU A 140 -22.08 7.54 -0.56
N ALA A 141 -23.31 8.04 -0.45
CA ALA A 141 -23.55 9.39 0.07
C ALA A 141 -23.09 9.55 1.52
N LEU A 142 -22.99 8.46 2.28
CA LEU A 142 -22.44 8.44 3.64
C LEU A 142 -20.92 8.64 3.66
N SER A 143 -20.22 8.37 2.56
CA SER A 143 -18.76 8.57 2.44
C SER A 143 -18.39 9.96 1.93
N ALA A 144 -19.36 10.72 1.44
CA ALA A 144 -19.10 12.06 0.94
C ALA A 144 -18.63 12.95 2.11
N PRO A 145 -17.56 13.77 1.93
CA PRO A 145 -17.02 14.65 2.98
C PRO A 145 -18.12 15.49 3.62
N ARG A 146 -19.11 15.91 2.82
CA ARG A 146 -20.24 16.70 3.29
C ARG A 146 -20.99 16.13 4.47
N TRP A 147 -21.22 14.82 4.41
CA TRP A 147 -21.91 14.07 5.45
C TRP A 147 -20.88 13.57 6.46
N ALA A 148 -19.81 12.93 6.01
CA ALA A 148 -18.92 12.21 6.91
C ALA A 148 -18.10 13.12 7.84
N TRP A 149 -17.93 14.41 7.53
CA TRP A 149 -17.22 15.37 8.40
C TRP A 149 -17.87 15.44 9.80
N PRO A 150 -17.12 15.19 10.89
CA PRO A 150 -17.68 15.15 12.24
C PRO A 150 -17.95 16.54 12.81
N ARG A 151 -19.00 16.68 13.62
CA ARG A 151 -19.27 17.91 14.40
C ARG A 151 -18.66 17.91 15.80
N SER A 152 -18.26 16.74 16.29
CA SER A 152 -17.67 16.53 17.60
C SER A 152 -16.86 15.24 17.61
N ARG A 153 -16.09 14.98 18.68
CA ARG A 153 -15.38 13.70 18.83
C ARG A 153 -16.31 12.50 18.95
N GLU A 154 -17.46 12.66 19.61
CA GLU A 154 -18.46 11.59 19.68
C GLU A 154 -19.04 11.29 18.29
N ASP A 155 -19.32 12.33 17.50
CA ASP A 155 -19.76 12.18 16.11
C ASP A 155 -18.69 11.49 15.26
N LEU A 156 -17.40 11.83 15.43
CA LEU A 156 -16.29 11.16 14.75
C LEU A 156 -16.25 9.66 15.01
N ALA A 157 -16.39 9.23 16.27
CA ALA A 157 -16.47 7.81 16.60
C ALA A 157 -17.68 7.13 15.93
N ALA A 158 -18.84 7.79 15.93
CA ALA A 158 -20.04 7.30 15.26
C ALA A 158 -19.87 7.19 13.73
N ARG A 159 -19.26 8.20 13.08
CA ARG A 159 -19.00 8.21 11.64
C ARG A 159 -18.00 7.12 11.23
N ARG A 160 -16.94 6.91 12.01
CA ARG A 160 -15.98 5.80 11.78
C ARG A 160 -16.68 4.45 11.86
N ALA A 161 -17.52 4.25 12.88
CA ALA A 161 -18.28 3.01 13.02
C ALA A 161 -19.29 2.79 11.87
N GLU A 162 -19.97 3.85 11.43
CA GLU A 162 -20.90 3.83 10.28
C GLU A 162 -20.17 3.42 9.00
N LEU A 163 -19.05 4.09 8.67
CA LEU A 163 -18.27 3.75 7.49
C LEU A 163 -17.65 2.35 7.58
N GLY A 164 -17.29 1.86 8.77
CA GLY A 164 -16.85 0.48 8.99
C GLY A 164 -17.90 -0.55 8.56
N ARG A 165 -19.18 -0.28 8.84
CA ARG A 165 -20.30 -1.13 8.38
C ARG A 165 -20.52 -1.01 6.87
N VAL A 166 -20.53 0.21 6.33
CA VAL A 166 -20.67 0.45 4.89
C VAL A 166 -19.55 -0.25 4.11
N ARG A 167 -18.30 -0.18 4.57
CA ARG A 167 -17.17 -0.84 3.92
C ARG A 167 -17.33 -2.35 3.83
N ARG A 168 -17.77 -3.00 4.92
CA ARG A 168 -18.04 -4.45 4.92
C ARG A 168 -19.13 -4.81 3.91
N TYR A 169 -20.18 -3.99 3.81
CA TYR A 169 -21.23 -4.17 2.81
C TYR A 169 -20.71 -3.96 1.38
N MET A 170 -19.89 -2.94 1.14
CA MET A 170 -19.28 -2.65 -0.17
C MET A 170 -18.24 -3.68 -0.60
N ALA A 171 -17.65 -4.41 0.34
CA ALA A 171 -16.72 -5.50 0.05
C ALA A 171 -17.43 -6.78 -0.40
N ALA A 172 -18.70 -7.00 -0.01
CA ALA A 172 -19.44 -8.24 -0.32
C ALA A 172 -19.43 -8.64 -1.82
N PRO A 173 -19.61 -7.71 -2.79
CA PRO A 173 -19.53 -8.02 -4.22
C PRO A 173 -18.14 -8.46 -4.68
N LEU A 174 -17.07 -8.03 -3.98
CA LEU A 174 -15.68 -8.39 -4.29
C LEU A 174 -15.36 -9.84 -3.89
N PHE A 175 -16.18 -10.42 -3.00
CA PHE A 175 -16.03 -11.80 -2.51
C PHE A 175 -16.92 -12.81 -3.23
N ALA A 176 -17.74 -12.39 -4.20
CA ALA A 176 -18.61 -13.31 -4.93
C ALA A 176 -17.75 -14.30 -5.73
N SER A 177 -17.78 -15.58 -5.35
CA SER A 177 -16.93 -16.66 -5.88
C SER A 177 -17.14 -16.94 -7.37
N ASP A 178 -18.33 -16.61 -7.89
CA ASP A 178 -18.78 -17.02 -9.22
C ASP A 178 -18.68 -15.88 -10.24
N ALA A 179 -18.13 -14.72 -9.85
CA ALA A 179 -18.04 -13.56 -10.71
C ALA A 179 -16.96 -13.74 -11.79
N VAL A 180 -17.38 -13.89 -13.05
CA VAL A 180 -16.49 -13.88 -14.23
C VAL A 180 -15.76 -12.54 -14.37
N ALA A 181 -16.35 -11.45 -13.87
CA ALA A 181 -15.76 -10.14 -13.80
C ALA A 181 -16.28 -9.38 -12.57
N ILE A 182 -15.42 -8.56 -11.97
CA ILE A 182 -15.81 -7.67 -10.89
C ILE A 182 -16.12 -6.29 -11.50
N PRO A 183 -17.33 -5.75 -11.28
CA PRO A 183 -17.71 -4.44 -11.82
C PRO A 183 -16.78 -3.31 -11.35
N SER A 184 -16.37 -2.43 -12.26
CA SER A 184 -15.47 -1.30 -11.97
C SER A 184 -16.10 -0.28 -11.00
N ASP A 185 -17.43 -0.14 -11.01
CA ASP A 185 -18.20 0.66 -10.07
C ASP A 185 -18.11 0.11 -8.64
N ALA A 186 -17.99 -1.21 -8.45
CA ALA A 186 -17.82 -1.82 -7.14
C ALA A 186 -16.45 -1.48 -6.54
N LEU A 187 -15.39 -1.50 -7.36
CA LEU A 187 -14.04 -1.12 -6.93
C LEU A 187 -13.94 0.37 -6.58
N SER A 188 -14.40 1.25 -7.47
CA SER A 188 -14.36 2.70 -7.21
C SER A 188 -15.23 3.09 -6.01
N SER A 189 -16.39 2.45 -5.83
CA SER A 189 -17.22 2.59 -4.62
C SER A 189 -16.47 2.20 -3.36
N PHE A 190 -15.78 1.05 -3.38
CA PHE A 190 -14.99 0.57 -2.25
C PHE A 190 -13.83 1.53 -1.91
N VAL A 191 -13.11 2.01 -2.93
CA VAL A 191 -12.04 3.01 -2.75
C VAL A 191 -12.59 4.30 -2.17
N ARG A 192 -13.73 4.81 -2.65
CA ARG A 192 -14.36 6.02 -2.09
C ARG A 192 -14.67 5.88 -0.60
N VAL A 193 -15.19 4.73 -0.17
CA VAL A 193 -15.41 4.45 1.26
C VAL A 193 -14.08 4.39 2.02
N ALA A 194 -13.05 3.75 1.46
CA ALA A 194 -11.73 3.66 2.09
C ALA A 194 -11.09 5.04 2.25
N LEU A 195 -11.17 5.93 1.25
CA LEU A 195 -10.71 7.32 1.35
C LEU A 195 -11.41 8.07 2.49
N ALA A 196 -12.74 7.93 2.59
CA ALA A 196 -13.49 8.54 3.67
C ALA A 196 -13.09 7.99 5.05
N GLN A 197 -12.87 6.68 5.18
CA GLN A 197 -12.36 6.08 6.40
C GLN A 197 -10.95 6.57 6.75
N GLY A 198 -10.05 6.63 5.78
CA GLY A 198 -8.69 7.15 5.93
C GLY A 198 -8.73 8.61 6.40
N ALA A 199 -9.60 9.43 5.83
CA ALA A 199 -9.78 10.83 6.24
C ALA A 199 -10.30 10.95 7.69
N LEU A 200 -11.28 10.14 8.10
CA LEU A 200 -11.75 10.11 9.50
C LEU A 200 -10.67 9.59 10.46
N ALA A 201 -9.82 8.66 10.02
CA ALA A 201 -8.71 8.17 10.82
C ALA A 201 -7.61 9.23 10.98
N THR A 202 -7.28 9.96 9.91
CA THR A 202 -6.44 11.16 9.95
C THR A 202 -6.98 12.18 10.97
N LEU A 203 -8.27 12.53 10.87
CA LEU A 203 -8.93 13.43 11.83
C LEU A 203 -8.85 12.92 13.27
N HIS A 204 -9.04 11.62 13.49
CA HIS A 204 -8.98 11.04 14.82
C HIS A 204 -7.60 11.18 15.45
N ARG A 205 -6.54 10.96 14.66
CA ARG A 205 -5.15 11.14 15.11
C ARG A 205 -4.83 12.61 15.35
N ALA A 206 -5.31 13.47 14.46
CA ALA A 206 -5.08 14.91 14.49
C ALA A 206 -5.90 15.66 15.56
N TRP A 207 -6.90 15.01 16.17
CA TRP A 207 -7.78 15.61 17.19
C TRP A 207 -7.71 14.88 18.55
N PRO A 208 -6.52 14.81 19.19
CA PRO A 208 -6.33 14.10 20.45
C PRO A 208 -7.18 14.72 21.58
N PRO A 209 -7.60 13.97 22.62
CA PRO A 209 -8.58 14.39 23.63
C PRO A 209 -8.36 15.77 24.27
N GLU A 210 -7.10 16.19 24.40
CA GLU A 210 -6.68 17.43 25.04
C GLU A 210 -6.71 18.63 24.09
N ALA A 211 -6.78 18.42 22.78
CA ALA A 211 -6.74 19.50 21.79
C ALA A 211 -8.10 20.18 21.61
N GLU A 212 -8.11 21.49 21.49
CA GLU A 212 -9.32 22.27 21.18
C GLU A 212 -9.70 22.19 19.70
N GLN A 213 -8.71 22.02 18.82
CA GLN A 213 -8.87 22.00 17.36
C GLN A 213 -8.09 20.84 16.73
N VAL A 214 -8.44 20.52 15.48
CA VAL A 214 -7.75 19.52 14.66
C VAL A 214 -6.43 20.10 14.17
N ASP A 215 -5.34 19.32 14.26
CA ASP A 215 -4.07 19.68 13.66
C ASP A 215 -4.15 19.69 12.12
N GLU A 216 -3.96 20.85 11.50
CA GLU A 216 -3.97 21.00 10.04
C GLU A 216 -2.79 20.28 9.36
N GLU A 217 -1.68 20.06 10.08
CA GLU A 217 -0.51 19.38 9.54
C GLU A 217 -0.79 17.92 9.21
N ALA A 218 -1.83 17.32 9.79
CA ALA A 218 -2.24 15.95 9.50
C ALA A 218 -2.70 15.73 8.05
N TRP A 219 -3.01 16.82 7.33
CA TRP A 219 -3.36 16.79 5.90
C TRP A 219 -2.16 17.03 4.98
N ASN A 220 -1.01 17.39 5.54
CA ASN A 220 0.22 17.51 4.78
C ASN A 220 0.47 16.20 4.01
N ASP A 221 1.06 16.32 2.84
CA ASP A 221 1.32 15.21 1.91
C ASP A 221 0.10 14.56 1.22
N THR A 222 -1.15 14.91 1.55
CA THR A 222 -2.31 14.34 0.84
C THR A 222 -2.24 14.57 -0.68
N GLU A 223 -1.77 15.74 -1.11
CA GLU A 223 -1.59 16.09 -2.53
C GLU A 223 -0.51 15.25 -3.20
N ARG A 224 0.63 15.06 -2.52
CA ARG A 224 1.72 14.20 -2.99
C ARG A 224 1.28 12.74 -3.07
N ALA A 225 0.66 12.23 -2.02
CA ALA A 225 0.15 10.86 -1.94
C ALA A 225 -0.88 10.58 -3.05
N LEU A 226 -1.76 11.56 -3.33
CA LEU A 226 -2.69 11.49 -4.46
C LEU A 226 -1.96 11.41 -5.81
N ALA A 227 -0.97 12.26 -6.04
CA ALA A 227 -0.19 12.24 -7.28
C ALA A 227 0.54 10.90 -7.46
N VAL A 228 1.18 10.40 -6.40
CA VAL A 228 1.87 9.09 -6.38
C VAL A 228 0.90 7.95 -6.68
N ALA A 229 -0.27 7.92 -6.04
CA ALA A 229 -1.29 6.91 -6.29
C ALA A 229 -1.76 6.92 -7.76
N LEU A 230 -1.97 8.10 -8.34
CA LEU A 230 -2.37 8.24 -9.74
C LEU A 230 -1.26 7.79 -10.71
N PHE A 231 0.00 8.16 -10.47
CA PHE A 231 1.13 7.67 -11.27
C PHE A 231 1.29 6.15 -11.18
N ALA A 232 1.07 5.56 -10.01
CA ALA A 232 1.10 4.11 -9.83
C ALA A 232 -0.02 3.39 -10.62
N LEU A 233 -1.23 3.96 -10.65
CA LEU A 233 -2.32 3.45 -11.50
C LEU A 233 -1.98 3.60 -13.00
N ALA A 234 -1.45 4.75 -13.40
CA ALA A 234 -1.07 5.04 -14.78
C ALA A 234 0.05 4.11 -15.31
N ALA A 235 1.00 3.73 -14.44
CA ALA A 235 2.04 2.78 -14.76
C ALA A 235 1.49 1.38 -15.12
N ARG A 236 0.29 1.03 -14.65
CA ARG A 236 -0.39 -0.23 -14.94
C ARG A 236 -1.40 -0.15 -16.08
N ALA A 237 -1.75 1.05 -16.50
CA ALA A 237 -2.70 1.29 -17.58
C ALA A 237 -2.09 1.02 -18.97
N SER A 238 -2.94 0.70 -19.94
CA SER A 238 -2.53 0.68 -21.34
C SER A 238 -2.03 2.06 -21.81
N PRO A 239 -1.22 2.12 -22.90
CA PRO A 239 -0.75 3.40 -23.44
C PRO A 239 -1.87 4.40 -23.77
N SER A 240 -3.04 3.91 -24.18
CA SER A 240 -4.21 4.76 -24.51
C SER A 240 -4.87 5.39 -23.29
N LEU A 241 -4.85 4.73 -22.13
CA LEU A 241 -5.48 5.23 -20.91
C LEU A 241 -4.50 6.03 -20.04
N ARG A 242 -3.21 5.68 -20.06
CA ARG A 242 -2.15 6.24 -19.21
C ARG A 242 -2.20 7.77 -19.10
N ALA A 243 -2.19 8.48 -20.23
CA ALA A 243 -2.17 9.94 -20.25
C ALA A 243 -3.41 10.57 -19.56
N SER A 244 -4.57 9.91 -19.62
CA SER A 244 -5.80 10.40 -18.98
C SER A 244 -5.75 10.29 -17.45
N ILE A 245 -5.01 9.30 -16.91
CA ILE A 245 -4.79 9.11 -15.47
C ILE A 245 -3.65 10.01 -14.97
N GLU A 246 -2.63 10.22 -15.80
CA GLU A 246 -1.50 11.11 -15.47
C GLU A 246 -1.92 12.58 -15.44
N ALA A 247 -2.86 13.01 -16.29
CA ALA A 247 -3.25 14.41 -16.37
C ALA A 247 -3.73 15.02 -15.04
N PRO A 248 -4.61 14.38 -14.24
CA PRO A 248 -4.94 14.83 -12.89
C PRO A 248 -3.74 14.83 -11.92
N ALA A 249 -2.82 13.88 -12.03
CA ALA A 249 -1.63 13.83 -11.18
C ALA A 249 -0.71 15.02 -11.47
N LEU A 250 -0.47 15.28 -12.76
CA LEU A 250 0.31 16.43 -13.23
C LEU A 250 -0.33 17.75 -12.79
N ASP A 251 -1.66 17.87 -12.82
CA ASP A 251 -2.34 19.07 -12.32
C ASP A 251 -2.08 19.34 -10.82
N VAL A 252 -2.08 18.30 -9.99
CA VAL A 252 -1.73 18.41 -8.57
C VAL A 252 -0.27 18.84 -8.39
N VAL A 253 0.65 18.22 -9.15
CA VAL A 253 2.08 18.54 -9.12
C VAL A 253 2.32 19.98 -9.56
N ARG A 254 1.73 20.44 -10.66
CA ARG A 254 1.83 21.85 -11.11
C ARG A 254 1.47 22.85 -10.02
N ARG A 255 0.38 22.58 -9.31
CA ARG A 255 -0.16 23.50 -8.30
C ARG A 255 0.65 23.51 -7.01
N THR A 256 1.19 22.36 -6.61
CA THR A 256 1.69 22.17 -5.23
C THR A 256 3.09 21.57 -5.12
N GLY A 257 3.60 20.94 -6.18
CA GLY A 257 4.85 20.17 -6.19
C GLY A 257 6.08 20.94 -5.71
N ALA A 258 6.23 22.20 -6.13
CA ALA A 258 7.33 23.06 -5.69
C ALA A 258 7.34 23.33 -4.17
N ALA A 259 6.18 23.24 -3.53
CA ALA A 259 5.98 23.57 -2.13
C ALA A 259 5.87 22.34 -1.21
N TRP A 260 5.94 21.12 -1.76
CA TRP A 260 5.94 19.89 -0.95
C TRP A 260 7.09 19.91 0.05
N ARG A 261 6.83 19.43 1.27
CA ARG A 261 7.76 19.42 2.41
C ARG A 261 7.87 18.03 3.03
N GLY A 262 7.75 16.99 2.20
CA GLY A 262 7.86 15.61 2.66
C GLY A 262 9.31 15.26 3.03
N ASP A 263 9.58 13.97 3.16
CA ASP A 263 10.89 13.37 3.52
C ASP A 263 12.01 13.61 2.46
N GLY A 264 11.83 14.56 1.53
CA GLY A 264 12.74 14.87 0.44
C GLY A 264 12.84 13.75 -0.61
N TRP A 265 13.15 12.52 -0.21
CA TRP A 265 13.20 11.34 -1.07
C TRP A 265 11.85 11.00 -1.69
N GLU A 266 10.77 10.96 -0.89
CA GLU A 266 9.43 10.70 -1.43
C GLU A 266 8.97 11.82 -2.40
N ASP A 267 9.37 13.07 -2.14
CA ASP A 267 9.11 14.21 -3.03
C ASP A 267 9.88 14.06 -4.35
N VAL A 268 11.16 13.68 -4.28
CA VAL A 268 12.03 13.45 -5.44
C VAL A 268 11.43 12.38 -6.37
N LEU A 269 11.04 11.23 -5.82
CA LEU A 269 10.45 10.15 -6.61
C LEU A 269 9.15 10.56 -7.30
N ALA A 270 8.26 11.26 -6.57
CA ALA A 270 7.01 11.76 -7.13
C ALA A 270 7.24 12.81 -8.24
N LEU A 271 8.23 13.68 -8.08
CA LEU A 271 8.59 14.71 -9.06
C LEU A 271 9.27 14.12 -10.31
N LEU A 272 10.10 13.08 -10.15
CA LEU A 272 10.67 12.34 -11.28
C LEU A 272 9.59 11.55 -12.04
N ALA A 273 8.61 10.96 -11.34
CA ALA A 273 7.46 10.34 -11.98
C ALA A 273 6.66 11.38 -12.80
N ALA A 274 6.47 12.58 -12.26
CA ALA A 274 5.83 13.69 -12.98
C ALA A 274 6.66 14.14 -14.20
N ALA A 275 7.99 14.22 -14.08
CA ALA A 275 8.87 14.57 -15.20
C ALA A 275 8.76 13.54 -16.34
N ARG A 276 8.69 12.24 -16.00
CA ARG A 276 8.50 11.14 -16.96
C ARG A 276 7.14 11.16 -17.67
N ALA A 277 6.09 11.58 -16.97
CA ALA A 277 4.75 11.71 -17.53
C ALA A 277 4.53 13.02 -18.33
N ALA A 278 5.40 14.02 -18.14
CA ALA A 278 5.33 15.31 -18.81
C ALA A 278 6.18 15.34 -20.09
N SER A 279 6.16 16.47 -20.81
CA SER A 279 7.01 16.69 -21.98
C SER A 279 7.51 18.13 -22.06
N GLY A 280 8.62 18.33 -22.79
CA GLY A 280 9.20 19.66 -23.02
C GLY A 280 9.56 20.39 -21.72
N ASP A 281 9.24 21.69 -21.65
CA ASP A 281 9.59 22.57 -20.53
C ASP A 281 8.98 22.12 -19.19
N GLU A 282 7.84 21.43 -19.22
CA GLU A 282 7.18 20.94 -18.02
C GLU A 282 7.99 19.79 -17.37
N ALA A 283 8.47 18.84 -18.19
CA ALA A 283 9.33 17.75 -17.71
C ALA A 283 10.61 18.31 -17.06
N SER A 284 11.25 19.28 -17.71
CA SER A 284 12.42 19.96 -17.15
C SER A 284 12.11 20.71 -15.86
N THR A 285 10.92 21.31 -15.74
CA THR A 285 10.51 22.01 -14.52
C THR A 285 10.38 21.06 -13.33
N PHE A 286 9.72 19.91 -13.52
CA PHE A 286 9.60 18.90 -12.46
C PHE A 286 10.94 18.26 -12.11
N ALA A 287 11.81 18.03 -13.09
CA ALA A 287 13.17 17.55 -12.83
C ALA A 287 13.99 18.54 -11.98
N ARG A 288 13.90 19.85 -12.25
CA ARG A 288 14.52 20.88 -11.39
C ARG A 288 13.95 20.90 -9.97
N TRP A 289 12.63 20.72 -9.84
CA TRP A 289 12.00 20.59 -8.52
C TRP A 289 12.46 19.33 -7.80
N ALA A 290 12.64 18.20 -8.49
CA ALA A 290 13.19 16.98 -7.90
C ALA A 290 14.59 17.23 -7.36
N VAL A 291 15.47 17.85 -8.15
CA VAL A 291 16.81 18.25 -7.68
C VAL A 291 16.72 19.19 -6.48
N SER A 292 15.83 20.18 -6.50
CA SER A 292 15.62 21.08 -5.35
C SER A 292 15.10 20.37 -4.10
N ALA A 293 14.28 19.33 -4.25
CA ALA A 293 13.76 18.54 -3.15
C ALA A 293 14.87 17.75 -2.42
N THR A 294 15.91 17.29 -3.14
CA THR A 294 17.05 16.59 -2.51
C THR A 294 17.78 17.44 -1.46
N TRP A 295 17.78 18.77 -1.60
CA TRP A 295 18.41 19.67 -0.62
C TRP A 295 17.68 19.71 0.72
N ARG A 296 16.43 19.24 0.76
CA ARG A 296 15.59 19.18 1.95
C ARG A 296 15.50 17.77 2.55
N ALA A 297 16.05 16.77 1.87
CA ALA A 297 16.06 15.38 2.35
C ALA A 297 16.95 15.23 3.57
N ASP A 298 16.63 14.26 4.43
CA ASP A 298 17.50 13.89 5.53
C ASP A 298 18.85 13.37 4.99
N GLY A 299 19.94 13.99 5.48
CA GLY A 299 21.29 13.77 4.95
C GLY A 299 21.68 14.67 3.76
N GLY A 300 20.79 15.58 3.33
CA GLY A 300 21.04 16.56 2.27
C GLY A 300 21.10 15.94 0.87
N PRO A 301 21.59 16.69 -0.14
CA PRO A 301 21.61 16.21 -1.52
C PRO A 301 22.55 15.03 -1.74
N ASP A 302 23.56 14.86 -0.88
CA ASP A 302 24.62 13.86 -1.05
C ASP A 302 24.12 12.43 -0.84
N SER A 303 23.01 12.25 -0.10
CA SER A 303 22.36 10.94 0.09
C SER A 303 21.50 10.51 -1.12
N THR A 304 21.20 11.43 -2.04
CA THR A 304 20.21 11.23 -3.12
C THR A 304 20.75 11.64 -4.50
N LEU A 305 22.09 11.70 -4.67
CA LEU A 305 22.71 12.14 -5.91
C LEU A 305 22.37 11.29 -7.14
N SER A 306 22.01 10.00 -6.97
CA SER A 306 21.56 9.17 -8.10
C SER A 306 20.31 9.75 -8.77
N ALA A 307 19.41 10.37 -7.99
CA ALA A 307 18.23 11.04 -8.52
C ALA A 307 18.57 12.26 -9.39
N TRP A 308 19.75 12.88 -9.21
CA TRP A 308 20.19 13.99 -10.06
C TRP A 308 20.55 13.50 -11.47
N LEU A 309 21.11 12.29 -11.58
CA LEU A 309 21.39 11.71 -12.89
C LEU A 309 20.09 11.34 -13.60
N THR A 310 19.13 10.74 -12.89
CA THR A 310 17.80 10.48 -13.44
C THR A 310 17.08 11.78 -13.83
N ALA A 311 17.22 12.86 -13.03
CA ALA A 311 16.68 14.17 -13.39
C ALA A 311 17.32 14.76 -14.66
N ALA A 312 18.62 14.51 -14.88
CA ALA A 312 19.36 15.05 -16.02
C ALA A 312 18.78 14.62 -17.37
N ASP A 313 18.16 13.44 -17.45
CA ASP A 313 17.55 12.92 -18.69
C ASP A 313 16.32 13.74 -19.15
N PHE A 314 15.75 14.55 -18.26
CA PHE A 314 14.61 15.42 -18.53
C PHE A 314 15.00 16.90 -18.74
N LEU A 315 16.28 17.24 -18.65
CA LEU A 315 16.79 18.61 -18.75
C LEU A 315 17.34 18.92 -20.15
N PRO A 316 17.35 20.21 -20.56
CA PRO A 316 18.07 20.61 -21.76
C PRO A 316 19.55 20.23 -21.66
N ARG A 317 20.14 19.81 -22.78
CA ARG A 317 21.49 19.22 -22.83
C ARG A 317 22.55 19.97 -22.02
N SER A 318 22.63 21.30 -22.13
CA SER A 318 23.63 22.10 -21.41
C SER A 318 23.42 22.07 -19.89
N GLU A 319 22.17 22.03 -19.45
CA GLU A 319 21.81 21.95 -18.03
C GLU A 319 22.02 20.53 -17.50
N ALA A 320 21.68 19.52 -18.30
CA ALA A 320 21.95 18.11 -17.99
C ALA A 320 23.45 17.85 -17.81
N GLU A 321 24.29 18.31 -18.75
CA GLU A 321 25.76 18.19 -18.67
C GLU A 321 26.31 18.89 -17.42
N ALA A 322 25.81 20.08 -17.09
CA ALA A 322 26.19 20.81 -15.89
C ALA A 322 25.76 20.09 -14.60
N LEU A 323 24.55 19.52 -14.57
CA LEU A 323 24.04 18.79 -13.41
C LEU A 323 24.81 17.50 -13.16
N VAL A 324 25.10 16.74 -14.22
CA VAL A 324 25.94 15.53 -14.14
C VAL A 324 27.33 15.89 -13.62
N GLN A 325 27.95 16.94 -14.17
CA GLN A 325 29.26 17.41 -13.71
C GLN A 325 29.22 17.83 -12.23
N GLN A 326 28.19 18.57 -11.82
CA GLN A 326 28.02 18.97 -10.43
C GLN A 326 27.85 17.76 -9.49
N ALA A 327 27.05 16.76 -9.89
CA ALA A 327 26.87 15.54 -9.10
C ALA A 327 28.19 14.78 -8.94
N VAL A 328 28.98 14.67 -10.01
CA VAL A 328 30.32 14.07 -10.01
C VAL A 328 31.27 14.86 -9.12
N GLU A 329 31.32 16.18 -9.21
CA GLU A 329 32.18 17.03 -8.39
C GLU A 329 31.84 16.93 -6.89
N ARG A 330 30.55 16.87 -6.56
CA ARG A 330 30.11 16.63 -5.17
C ARG A 330 30.54 15.26 -4.68
N ALA A 331 30.37 14.22 -5.49
CA ALA A 331 30.83 12.88 -5.16
C ALA A 331 32.35 12.83 -4.96
N LEU A 332 33.13 13.48 -5.82
CA LEU A 332 34.59 13.58 -5.70
C LEU A 332 35.05 14.36 -4.45
N SER A 333 34.24 15.32 -3.99
CA SER A 333 34.52 16.11 -2.79
C SER A 333 34.11 15.42 -1.49
N SER A 334 33.47 14.25 -1.59
CA SER A 334 33.09 13.45 -0.42
C SER A 334 34.31 12.87 0.29
N ALA A 335 34.16 12.58 1.59
CA ALA A 335 35.17 11.85 2.35
C ALA A 335 35.44 10.43 1.80
N LYS A 336 34.49 9.86 1.05
CA LYS A 336 34.59 8.54 0.40
C LYS A 336 34.20 8.65 -1.07
N PRO A 337 35.08 9.21 -1.92
CA PRO A 337 34.72 9.55 -3.30
C PRO A 337 34.42 8.31 -4.15
N GLY A 338 35.05 7.17 -3.88
CA GLY A 338 34.78 5.91 -4.56
C GLY A 338 33.34 5.43 -4.32
N GLN A 339 32.94 5.29 -3.06
CA GLN A 339 31.57 4.95 -2.67
C GLN A 339 30.54 5.98 -3.16
N ALA A 340 30.87 7.28 -3.15
CA ALA A 340 29.95 8.30 -3.63
C ALA A 340 29.70 8.20 -5.15
N LEU A 341 30.75 7.99 -5.96
CA LEU A 341 30.60 7.72 -7.38
C LEU A 341 29.89 6.39 -7.65
N ALA A 342 30.13 5.37 -6.82
CA ALA A 342 29.44 4.09 -6.94
C ALA A 342 27.91 4.25 -6.75
N ARG A 343 27.49 5.11 -5.81
CA ARG A 343 26.06 5.43 -5.62
C ARG A 343 25.45 6.14 -6.82
N LEU A 344 26.18 7.05 -7.47
CA LEU A 344 25.70 7.67 -8.71
C LEU A 344 25.37 6.63 -9.79
N ALA A 345 26.19 5.59 -9.90
CA ALA A 345 25.98 4.51 -10.87
C ALA A 345 24.72 3.66 -10.61
N THR A 346 24.03 3.85 -9.47
CA THR A 346 22.74 3.22 -9.17
C THR A 346 21.54 4.00 -9.69
N ALA A 347 21.76 5.10 -10.42
CA ALA A 347 20.68 5.86 -11.05
C ALA A 347 19.87 4.99 -12.01
N ASP A 348 18.54 5.14 -11.94
CA ASP A 348 17.63 4.46 -12.86
C ASP A 348 17.94 4.84 -14.30
N GLU A 349 18.01 3.83 -15.18
CA GLU A 349 18.25 3.99 -16.62
C GLU A 349 19.55 4.73 -16.99
N LEU A 350 20.60 4.62 -16.15
CA LEU A 350 21.89 5.28 -16.34
C LEU A 350 22.38 5.24 -17.80
N GLY A 351 22.41 6.40 -18.43
CA GLY A 351 22.83 6.53 -19.82
C GLY A 351 24.33 6.31 -20.02
N GLN A 352 24.73 5.84 -21.21
CA GLN A 352 26.14 5.62 -21.55
C GLN A 352 27.02 6.87 -21.34
N ASN A 353 26.53 8.06 -21.67
CA ASN A 353 27.28 9.30 -21.47
C ASN A 353 27.52 9.62 -19.98
N GLN A 354 26.53 9.34 -19.12
CA GLN A 354 26.65 9.50 -17.68
C GLN A 354 27.63 8.48 -17.11
N ALA A 355 27.52 7.20 -17.52
CA ALA A 355 28.46 6.15 -17.13
C ALA A 355 29.91 6.48 -17.53
N LEU A 356 30.12 7.01 -18.74
CA LEU A 356 31.44 7.46 -19.21
C LEU A 356 31.95 8.69 -18.44
N ALA A 357 31.08 9.62 -18.02
CA ALA A 357 31.46 10.74 -17.18
C ALA A 357 31.94 10.27 -15.79
N ILE A 358 31.20 9.36 -15.16
CA ILE A 358 31.58 8.75 -13.88
C ILE A 358 32.89 7.96 -14.03
N LEU A 359 33.07 7.20 -15.12
CA LEU A 359 34.33 6.51 -15.43
C LEU A 359 35.53 7.48 -15.48
N ARG A 360 35.41 8.59 -16.21
CA ARG A 360 36.48 9.60 -16.32
C ARG A 360 36.86 10.18 -14.96
N ALA A 361 35.86 10.45 -14.12
CA ALA A 361 36.09 10.90 -12.76
C ALA A 361 36.78 9.82 -11.90
N ALA A 362 36.30 8.58 -11.99
CA ALA A 362 36.84 7.44 -11.23
C ALA A 362 38.31 7.16 -11.57
N VAL A 363 38.73 7.28 -12.84
CA VAL A 363 40.13 7.03 -13.27
C VAL A 363 41.12 7.95 -12.53
N SER A 364 40.69 9.14 -12.12
CA SER A 364 41.53 10.11 -11.40
C SER A 364 41.67 9.81 -9.91
N LEU A 365 40.86 8.89 -9.37
CA LEU A 365 40.89 8.52 -7.96
C LEU A 365 42.05 7.58 -7.62
N PRO A 366 42.48 7.53 -6.33
CA PRO A 366 43.38 6.49 -5.83
C PRO A 366 42.86 5.07 -6.14
N PRO A 367 43.73 4.06 -6.20
CA PRO A 367 43.37 2.71 -6.66
C PRO A 367 42.15 2.10 -5.95
N THR A 368 42.06 2.18 -4.62
CA THR A 368 40.93 1.59 -3.85
C THR A 368 39.62 2.32 -4.11
N SER A 369 39.59 3.65 -4.01
CA SER A 369 38.43 4.47 -4.35
C SER A 369 37.98 4.27 -5.80
N ARG A 370 38.95 4.12 -6.71
CA ARG A 370 38.68 3.84 -8.11
C ARG A 370 37.98 2.50 -8.30
N ALA A 371 38.48 1.42 -7.69
CA ALA A 371 37.82 0.11 -7.77
C ALA A 371 36.38 0.17 -7.25
N ASN A 372 36.16 0.81 -6.09
CA ASN A 372 34.81 1.02 -5.53
C ASN A 372 33.88 1.73 -6.54
N ALA A 373 34.35 2.81 -7.17
CA ALA A 373 33.57 3.57 -8.14
C ALA A 373 33.28 2.79 -9.44
N LEU A 374 34.24 1.98 -9.90
CA LEU A 374 34.13 1.24 -11.16
C LEU A 374 33.22 0.01 -11.05
N ALA A 375 33.14 -0.64 -9.88
CA ALA A 375 32.39 -1.87 -9.68
C ALA A 375 30.95 -1.83 -10.26
N PRO A 376 30.09 -0.86 -9.89
CA PRO A 376 28.72 -0.80 -10.44
C PRO A 376 28.65 -0.36 -11.91
N LEU A 377 29.73 0.20 -12.48
CA LEU A 377 29.77 0.63 -13.88
C LEU A 377 30.09 -0.51 -14.84
N LEU A 378 30.81 -1.55 -14.40
CA LEU A 378 31.29 -2.62 -15.28
C LEU A 378 30.19 -3.19 -16.21
N PRO A 379 28.95 -3.47 -15.75
CA PRO A 379 27.92 -4.03 -16.62
C PRO A 379 27.43 -3.10 -17.74
N VAL A 380 27.55 -1.79 -17.56
CA VAL A 380 26.97 -0.76 -18.45
C VAL A 380 28.02 -0.04 -19.31
N LEU A 381 29.30 -0.28 -19.07
CA LEU A 381 30.39 0.29 -19.86
C LEU A 381 30.53 -0.39 -21.23
N PRO A 382 30.93 0.36 -22.27
CA PRO A 382 31.30 -0.22 -23.56
C PRO A 382 32.52 -1.15 -23.43
N ASP A 383 32.68 -2.09 -24.35
CA ASP A 383 33.62 -3.22 -24.24
C ASP A 383 35.07 -2.81 -24.00
N GLU A 384 35.57 -1.78 -24.69
CA GLU A 384 36.96 -1.31 -24.54
C GLU A 384 37.21 -0.67 -23.17
N GLU A 385 36.32 0.23 -22.75
CA GLU A 385 36.36 0.88 -21.44
C GLU A 385 36.16 -0.14 -20.32
N ARG A 386 35.27 -1.11 -20.51
CA ARG A 386 35.00 -2.18 -19.56
C ARG A 386 36.24 -3.06 -19.36
N ALA A 387 36.92 -3.47 -20.43
CA ALA A 387 38.15 -4.25 -20.33
C ALA A 387 39.24 -3.51 -19.53
N ARG A 388 39.39 -2.19 -19.77
CA ARG A 388 40.32 -1.35 -18.99
C ARG A 388 39.89 -1.25 -17.53
N ALA A 389 38.62 -0.99 -17.26
CA ALA A 389 38.08 -0.88 -15.91
C ALA A 389 38.23 -2.21 -15.13
N VAL A 390 37.99 -3.36 -15.76
CA VAL A 390 38.21 -4.69 -15.18
C VAL A 390 39.69 -4.86 -14.79
N SER A 391 40.63 -4.56 -15.69
CA SER A 391 42.06 -4.65 -15.37
C SER A 391 42.44 -3.75 -14.19
N MET A 392 42.00 -2.49 -14.20
CA MET A 392 42.32 -1.52 -13.15
C MET A 392 41.77 -1.93 -11.78
N SER A 393 40.55 -2.45 -11.73
CA SER A 393 39.93 -2.91 -10.49
C SER A 393 40.52 -4.24 -10.01
N PHE A 394 40.94 -5.13 -10.92
CA PHE A 394 41.58 -6.40 -10.57
C PHE A 394 42.94 -6.20 -9.89
N ASP A 395 43.76 -5.28 -10.40
CA ASP A 395 45.11 -5.02 -9.86
C ASP A 395 45.08 -4.51 -8.40
N VAL A 396 43.98 -3.84 -7.99
CA VAL A 396 43.81 -3.30 -6.63
C VAL A 396 43.81 -4.38 -5.55
N PHE A 397 43.41 -5.61 -5.87
CA PHE A 397 43.42 -6.72 -4.92
C PHE A 397 44.82 -7.14 -4.47
N PHE A 398 45.86 -6.76 -5.22
CA PHE A 398 47.25 -7.12 -4.96
C PHE A 398 48.12 -5.90 -4.59
N ALA A 399 47.51 -4.72 -4.49
CA ALA A 399 48.20 -3.50 -4.11
C ALA A 399 48.33 -3.40 -2.58
N ASP A 400 49.42 -2.75 -2.12
CA ASP A 400 49.59 -2.45 -0.70
C ASP A 400 48.50 -1.52 -0.19
N HIS A 401 47.99 -1.80 1.02
CA HIS A 401 46.95 -0.99 1.64
C HIS A 401 47.56 0.31 2.17
N ASP A 402 47.02 1.45 1.73
CA ASP A 402 47.35 2.76 2.27
C ASP A 402 46.46 3.05 3.49
N GLU A 403 47.06 3.21 4.67
CA GLU A 403 46.36 3.43 5.96
C GLU A 403 45.50 4.72 5.97
N GLY A 404 45.70 5.63 5.00
CA GLY A 404 44.87 6.84 4.83
C GLY A 404 43.82 6.76 3.71
N ALA A 405 43.77 5.68 2.94
CA ALA A 405 42.89 5.57 1.78
C ALA A 405 41.49 5.06 2.14
N GLU A 406 40.54 5.32 1.25
CA GLU A 406 39.20 4.75 1.34
C GLU A 406 39.28 3.21 1.36
N ARG A 407 38.53 2.60 2.29
CA ARG A 407 38.46 1.14 2.41
C ARG A 407 37.93 0.54 1.11
N HIS A 408 38.66 -0.44 0.59
CA HIS A 408 38.24 -1.25 -0.54
C HIS A 408 37.00 -2.07 -0.17
N ASP A 409 35.92 -1.93 -0.93
CA ASP A 409 34.71 -2.74 -0.81
C ASP A 409 34.93 -4.07 -1.55
N THR A 410 35.70 -4.95 -0.91
CA THR A 410 36.14 -6.22 -1.47
C THR A 410 34.95 -7.07 -1.94
N ASP A 411 33.83 -7.04 -1.22
CA ASP A 411 32.63 -7.82 -1.53
C ASP A 411 31.96 -7.34 -2.82
N ALA A 412 31.64 -6.05 -2.90
CA ALA A 412 31.00 -5.48 -4.08
C ALA A 412 31.92 -5.51 -5.30
N CYS A 413 33.20 -5.19 -5.13
CA CYS A 413 34.19 -5.17 -6.21
C CYS A 413 34.45 -6.59 -6.76
N THR A 414 34.57 -7.59 -5.88
CA THR A 414 34.71 -8.98 -6.33
C THR A 414 33.48 -9.40 -7.12
N ALA A 415 32.28 -9.24 -6.55
CA ALA A 415 31.04 -9.64 -7.20
C ALA A 415 30.87 -9.03 -8.60
N ALA A 416 31.23 -7.74 -8.76
CA ALA A 416 31.16 -7.05 -10.04
C ALA A 416 32.21 -7.53 -11.06
N LEU A 417 33.40 -7.94 -10.61
CA LEU A 417 34.48 -8.39 -11.50
C LEU A 417 34.29 -9.82 -12.00
N LEU A 418 33.76 -10.71 -11.17
CA LEU A 418 33.69 -12.15 -11.45
C LEU A 418 33.19 -12.52 -12.85
N PRO A 419 32.12 -11.90 -13.41
CA PRO A 419 31.64 -12.23 -14.75
C PRO A 419 32.68 -12.06 -15.87
N PHE A 420 33.71 -11.25 -15.65
CA PHE A 420 34.74 -10.90 -16.63
C PHE A 420 36.07 -11.63 -16.40
N LEU A 421 36.20 -12.40 -15.32
CA LEU A 421 37.42 -13.13 -14.98
C LEU A 421 37.37 -14.57 -15.48
N GLY A 422 38.53 -15.06 -15.92
CA GLY A 422 38.79 -16.46 -16.28
C GLY A 422 39.38 -17.27 -15.13
N LEU A 423 39.61 -18.56 -15.36
CA LEU A 423 40.11 -19.48 -14.32
C LEU A 423 41.48 -19.07 -13.74
N ALA A 424 42.35 -18.47 -14.55
CA ALA A 424 43.68 -18.05 -14.12
C ALA A 424 43.59 -16.86 -13.14
N GLU A 425 42.81 -15.84 -13.49
CA GLU A 425 42.58 -14.66 -12.66
C GLU A 425 41.89 -15.03 -11.35
N LEU A 426 40.90 -15.93 -11.40
CA LEU A 426 40.19 -16.41 -10.21
C LEU A 426 41.08 -17.20 -9.26
N SER A 427 41.97 -18.05 -9.81
CA SER A 427 42.93 -18.80 -9.00
C SER A 427 43.90 -17.87 -8.29
N ARG A 428 44.39 -16.85 -9.00
CA ARG A 428 45.25 -15.81 -8.43
C ARG A 428 44.56 -15.03 -7.31
N LEU A 429 43.30 -14.59 -7.51
CA LEU A 429 42.54 -13.92 -6.45
C LEU A 429 42.39 -14.81 -5.21
N LEU A 430 42.04 -16.08 -5.41
CA LEU A 430 41.84 -17.03 -4.33
C LEU A 430 43.12 -17.32 -3.54
N ASP A 431 44.27 -17.41 -4.21
CA ASP A 431 45.52 -17.81 -3.59
C ASP A 431 46.28 -16.63 -2.97
N GLU A 432 46.18 -15.43 -3.56
CA GLU A 432 47.01 -14.26 -3.17
C GLU A 432 46.22 -13.14 -2.46
N ALA A 433 44.93 -12.93 -2.78
CA ALA A 433 44.15 -11.79 -2.27
C ALA A 433 43.05 -12.16 -1.26
N LEU A 434 42.65 -13.45 -1.21
CA LEU A 434 41.65 -14.01 -0.30
C LEU A 434 40.30 -13.24 -0.23
N PRO A 435 39.64 -12.90 -1.35
CA PRO A 435 38.36 -12.19 -1.30
C PRO A 435 37.20 -13.11 -0.85
N PRO A 436 35.97 -12.57 -0.68
CA PRO A 436 34.83 -13.35 -0.19
C PRO A 436 34.60 -14.64 -0.99
N PRO A 437 34.63 -15.80 -0.33
CA PRO A 437 34.74 -17.10 -1.01
C PRO A 437 33.47 -17.51 -1.76
N SER A 438 32.30 -17.00 -1.36
CA SER A 438 30.99 -17.46 -1.86
C SER A 438 30.79 -17.20 -3.35
N ALA A 439 31.03 -15.97 -3.80
CA ALA A 439 30.82 -15.59 -5.20
C ALA A 439 31.89 -16.20 -6.12
N LEU A 440 33.14 -16.31 -5.62
CA LEU A 440 34.22 -17.02 -6.31
C LEU A 440 33.86 -18.48 -6.59
N ALA A 441 33.32 -19.19 -5.60
CA ALA A 441 32.96 -20.59 -5.75
C ALA A 441 31.91 -20.80 -6.85
N VAL A 442 30.89 -19.94 -6.92
CA VAL A 442 29.89 -19.96 -8.00
C VAL A 442 30.58 -19.77 -9.35
N ARG A 443 31.48 -18.80 -9.47
CA ARG A 443 32.18 -18.53 -10.72
C ARG A 443 33.11 -19.67 -11.17
N PHE A 444 33.80 -20.34 -10.24
CA PHE A 444 34.55 -21.55 -10.57
C PHE A 444 33.66 -22.66 -11.13
N ALA A 445 32.45 -22.83 -10.57
CA ALA A 445 31.48 -23.79 -11.09
C ALA A 445 30.97 -23.42 -12.49
N GLU A 446 30.67 -22.14 -12.75
CA GLU A 446 30.29 -21.63 -14.08
C GLU A 446 31.34 -21.95 -15.15
N LEU A 447 32.62 -21.81 -14.80
CA LEU A 447 33.75 -22.09 -15.68
C LEU A 447 34.16 -23.57 -15.74
N GLY A 448 33.35 -24.48 -15.17
CA GLY A 448 33.55 -25.93 -15.26
C GLY A 448 34.56 -26.51 -14.27
N ALA A 449 34.80 -25.83 -13.14
CA ALA A 449 35.68 -26.30 -12.06
C ALA A 449 34.92 -26.55 -10.73
N PRO A 450 33.94 -27.48 -10.71
CA PRO A 450 33.08 -27.72 -9.54
C PRO A 450 33.84 -28.23 -8.31
N GLU A 451 34.91 -29.00 -8.49
CA GLU A 451 35.71 -29.51 -7.36
C GLU A 451 36.47 -28.38 -6.64
N ARG A 452 36.94 -27.38 -7.40
CA ARG A 452 37.57 -26.19 -6.83
C ARG A 452 36.54 -25.34 -6.08
N ALA A 453 35.35 -25.18 -6.65
CA ALA A 453 34.22 -24.51 -5.99
C ALA A 453 33.86 -25.19 -4.66
N LEU A 454 33.73 -26.51 -4.65
CA LEU A 454 33.42 -27.29 -3.45
C LEU A 454 34.52 -27.16 -2.38
N GLY A 455 35.79 -27.20 -2.79
CA GLY A 455 36.93 -26.99 -1.91
C GLY A 455 36.87 -25.62 -1.22
N ILE A 456 36.65 -24.55 -1.99
CA ILE A 456 36.50 -23.18 -1.47
C ILE A 456 35.38 -23.12 -0.43
N ILE A 457 34.21 -23.68 -0.74
CA ILE A 457 33.06 -23.62 0.16
C ILE A 457 33.37 -24.35 1.48
N ARG A 458 33.92 -25.56 1.41
CA ARG A 458 34.26 -26.35 2.61
C ARG A 458 35.32 -25.69 3.48
N GLU A 459 36.35 -25.13 2.86
CA GLU A 459 37.50 -24.58 3.58
C GLU A 459 37.28 -23.14 4.07
N ARG A 460 36.48 -22.35 3.34
CA ARG A 460 36.39 -20.89 3.53
C ARG A 460 34.99 -20.39 3.90
N CYS A 461 33.92 -21.09 3.52
CA CYS A 461 32.54 -20.69 3.85
C CYS A 461 32.00 -21.36 5.13
N GLY A 462 32.67 -22.41 5.63
CA GLY A 462 32.28 -23.08 6.87
C GLY A 462 31.04 -23.97 6.72
N SER A 463 30.01 -23.73 7.53
CA SER A 463 28.78 -24.55 7.60
C SER A 463 27.52 -23.69 7.71
N GLY A 464 26.35 -24.33 7.66
CA GLY A 464 25.06 -23.65 7.72
C GLY A 464 24.80 -22.77 6.48
N ILE A 465 24.15 -21.62 6.67
CA ILE A 465 23.71 -20.75 5.57
C ILE A 465 24.87 -20.23 4.71
N PHE A 466 26.03 -20.00 5.33
CA PHE A 466 27.23 -19.50 4.65
C PHE A 466 27.79 -20.51 3.63
N ALA A 467 27.61 -21.82 3.87
CA ALA A 467 27.97 -22.86 2.93
C ALA A 467 26.81 -23.22 1.99
N ALA A 468 25.58 -23.29 2.50
CA ALA A 468 24.40 -23.69 1.74
C ALA A 468 24.09 -22.72 0.58
N ARG A 469 24.21 -21.41 0.80
CA ARG A 469 23.97 -20.39 -0.24
C ARG A 469 24.88 -20.56 -1.46
N PRO A 470 26.22 -20.46 -1.35
CA PRO A 470 27.10 -20.61 -2.50
C PRO A 470 27.04 -22.02 -3.10
N LEU A 471 26.78 -23.07 -2.32
CA LEU A 471 26.57 -24.43 -2.87
C LEU A 471 25.34 -24.49 -3.77
N LEU A 472 24.23 -23.89 -3.33
CA LEU A 472 23.00 -23.83 -4.12
C LEU A 472 23.22 -23.09 -5.44
N CYS A 473 23.79 -21.88 -5.37
CA CYS A 473 24.07 -21.08 -6.56
C CYS A 473 25.07 -21.79 -7.50
N ALA A 474 26.15 -22.36 -6.97
CA ALA A 474 27.13 -23.09 -7.78
C ALA A 474 26.49 -24.31 -8.46
N ALA A 475 25.68 -25.08 -7.74
CA ALA A 475 25.00 -26.26 -8.27
C ALA A 475 23.95 -25.95 -9.35
N ALA A 476 23.42 -24.72 -9.38
CA ALA A 476 22.49 -24.25 -10.41
C ALA A 476 23.21 -23.91 -11.74
N THR A 477 24.53 -23.80 -11.75
CA THR A 477 25.28 -23.55 -12.99
C THR A 477 25.41 -24.83 -13.83
N GLU A 478 25.63 -24.69 -15.14
CA GLU A 478 25.84 -25.86 -16.01
C GLU A 478 27.09 -26.66 -15.61
N GLY A 479 28.22 -26.00 -15.32
CA GLY A 479 29.44 -26.66 -14.87
C GLY A 479 29.41 -27.16 -13.43
N GLY A 480 28.42 -26.73 -12.63
CA GLY A 480 28.26 -27.10 -11.22
C GLY A 480 27.28 -28.23 -10.92
N ARG A 481 26.63 -28.84 -11.94
CA ARG A 481 25.57 -29.86 -11.70
C ARG A 481 26.00 -31.05 -10.84
N SER A 482 27.30 -31.40 -10.79
CA SER A 482 27.79 -32.45 -9.90
C SER A 482 27.66 -32.10 -8.41
N LEU A 483 27.52 -30.82 -8.06
CA LEU A 483 27.37 -30.31 -6.70
C LEU A 483 25.93 -30.37 -6.17
N SER A 484 24.94 -30.75 -7.00
CA SER A 484 23.53 -30.70 -6.60
C SER A 484 23.20 -31.51 -5.35
N GLN A 485 23.83 -32.68 -5.15
CA GLN A 485 23.59 -33.45 -3.93
C GLN A 485 24.12 -32.74 -2.69
N ALA A 486 25.34 -32.20 -2.75
CA ALA A 486 25.93 -31.44 -1.65
C ALA A 486 25.11 -30.18 -1.31
N ALA A 487 24.55 -29.51 -2.32
CA ALA A 487 23.64 -28.39 -2.13
C ALA A 487 22.34 -28.81 -1.44
N ARG A 488 21.69 -29.90 -1.89
CA ARG A 488 20.48 -30.43 -1.25
C ARG A 488 20.72 -30.79 0.22
N ASP A 489 21.82 -31.49 0.50
CA ASP A 489 22.17 -31.89 1.86
C ASP A 489 22.45 -30.66 2.75
N ALA A 490 23.14 -29.66 2.21
CA ALA A 490 23.42 -28.41 2.93
C ALA A 490 22.13 -27.62 3.24
N VAL A 491 21.21 -27.50 2.28
CA VAL A 491 19.92 -26.83 2.49
C VAL A 491 19.06 -27.59 3.49
N ALA A 492 19.00 -28.92 3.39
CA ALA A 492 18.23 -29.77 4.32
C ALA A 492 18.77 -29.73 5.76
N SER A 493 20.05 -29.39 5.94
CA SER A 493 20.70 -29.26 7.26
C SER A 493 20.49 -27.92 7.94
N LEU A 494 19.83 -26.95 7.30
CA LEU A 494 19.60 -25.63 7.86
C LEU A 494 18.56 -25.68 8.98
N ASP A 495 18.98 -25.23 10.16
CA ASP A 495 18.16 -25.05 11.35
C ASP A 495 18.44 -23.64 11.91
N PRO A 496 17.42 -22.83 12.22
CA PRO A 496 15.97 -23.06 12.11
C PRO A 496 15.42 -23.08 10.67
N PRO A 497 14.24 -23.70 10.41
CA PRO A 497 13.65 -23.85 9.07
C PRO A 497 13.47 -22.55 8.27
N TRP A 498 13.25 -21.41 8.94
CA TRP A 498 13.14 -20.12 8.26
C TRP A 498 14.42 -19.73 7.52
N ALA A 499 15.60 -20.23 7.91
CA ALA A 499 16.85 -19.98 7.20
C ALA A 499 16.85 -20.61 5.80
N ALA A 500 16.28 -21.81 5.66
CA ALA A 500 16.10 -22.45 4.36
C ALA A 500 15.05 -21.72 3.51
N ALA A 501 13.95 -21.27 4.12
CA ALA A 501 12.94 -20.46 3.42
C ALA A 501 13.49 -19.10 2.96
N GLY A 502 14.29 -18.42 3.80
CA GLY A 502 14.99 -17.20 3.42
C GLY A 502 15.94 -17.43 2.24
N LEU A 503 16.66 -18.55 2.22
CA LEU A 503 17.49 -18.92 1.08
C LEU A 503 16.67 -19.13 -0.21
N VAL A 504 15.50 -19.77 -0.10
CA VAL A 504 14.58 -19.95 -1.23
C VAL A 504 14.00 -18.61 -1.70
N CYS A 505 13.71 -17.67 -0.79
CA CYS A 505 13.27 -16.33 -1.14
C CYS A 505 14.32 -15.60 -1.97
N ASP A 506 15.57 -15.60 -1.52
CA ASP A 506 16.67 -14.86 -2.16
C ASP A 506 17.13 -15.51 -3.48
N HIS A 507 17.03 -16.84 -3.61
CA HIS A 507 17.57 -17.63 -4.73
C HIS A 507 16.53 -18.60 -5.31
N ALA A 508 15.31 -18.10 -5.57
CA ALA A 508 14.17 -18.93 -5.96
C ALA A 508 14.40 -19.74 -7.26
N ALA A 509 15.09 -19.16 -8.25
CA ALA A 509 15.35 -19.85 -9.52
C ALA A 509 16.35 -21.01 -9.34
N GLU A 510 17.43 -20.77 -8.60
CA GLU A 510 18.45 -21.74 -8.23
C GLU A 510 17.86 -22.85 -7.36
N ALA A 511 16.99 -22.50 -6.41
CA ALA A 511 16.27 -23.45 -5.58
C ALA A 511 15.41 -24.40 -6.42
N ILE A 512 14.60 -23.88 -7.36
CA ILE A 512 13.79 -24.70 -8.26
C ILE A 512 14.67 -25.62 -9.10
N GLN A 513 15.79 -25.11 -9.62
CA GLN A 513 16.68 -25.85 -10.48
C GLN A 513 17.40 -27.01 -9.77
N VAL A 514 17.87 -26.78 -8.54
CA VAL A 514 18.71 -27.75 -7.80
C VAL A 514 17.86 -28.69 -6.95
N LEU A 515 16.89 -28.15 -6.22
CA LEU A 515 16.05 -28.91 -5.28
C LEU A 515 14.85 -29.54 -5.99
N GLY A 516 14.37 -28.91 -7.07
CA GLY A 516 13.08 -29.21 -7.67
C GLY A 516 11.98 -28.34 -7.08
N LEU A 517 10.95 -28.05 -7.88
CA LEU A 517 9.86 -27.15 -7.47
C LEU A 517 9.13 -27.64 -6.22
N GLU A 518 8.81 -28.93 -6.13
CA GLU A 518 8.05 -29.49 -5.00
C GLU A 518 8.82 -29.33 -3.68
N ALA A 519 10.10 -29.71 -3.65
CA ALA A 519 10.95 -29.56 -2.48
C ALA A 519 11.17 -28.08 -2.09
N ALA A 520 11.35 -27.19 -3.07
CA ALA A 520 11.47 -25.75 -2.80
C ALA A 520 10.18 -25.18 -2.17
N VAL A 521 9.01 -25.65 -2.60
CA VAL A 521 7.72 -25.27 -2.02
C VAL A 521 7.56 -25.83 -0.60
N GLU A 522 7.93 -27.08 -0.36
CA GLU A 522 7.91 -27.67 0.99
C GLU A 522 8.79 -26.89 1.97
N ILE A 523 9.98 -26.48 1.54
CA ILE A 523 10.88 -25.62 2.33
C ILE A 523 10.24 -24.25 2.59
N ALA A 524 9.65 -23.62 1.57
CA ALA A 524 8.98 -22.34 1.73
C ALA A 524 7.81 -22.43 2.73
N GLU A 525 6.99 -23.49 2.64
CA GLU A 525 5.87 -23.74 3.56
C GLU A 525 6.34 -24.03 4.99
N GLY A 526 7.47 -24.71 5.15
CA GLY A 526 8.11 -24.96 6.45
C GLY A 526 8.80 -23.75 7.08
N GLY A 527 8.88 -22.62 6.37
CA GLY A 527 9.51 -21.38 6.85
C GLY A 527 8.73 -20.61 7.90
N GLY A 528 7.48 -21.02 8.20
CA GLY A 528 6.64 -20.42 9.24
C GLY A 528 7.01 -20.93 10.64
N GLY A 529 6.98 -20.04 11.64
CA GLY A 529 7.19 -20.40 13.05
C GLY A 529 7.79 -19.28 13.90
N GLY A 530 7.66 -19.38 15.23
CA GLY A 530 8.32 -18.45 16.16
C GLY A 530 7.73 -17.03 16.22
N GLY A 531 6.51 -16.82 15.70
CA GLY A 531 5.75 -15.56 15.83
C GLY A 531 5.64 -14.71 14.55
N SER A 532 6.17 -15.18 13.41
CA SER A 532 6.01 -14.51 12.10
C SER A 532 5.98 -15.53 10.94
N GLU A 533 5.10 -15.32 9.97
CA GLU A 533 5.03 -16.08 8.73
C GLU A 533 5.72 -15.36 7.55
N ALA A 534 6.43 -14.25 7.80
CA ALA A 534 7.01 -13.41 6.74
C ALA A 534 7.93 -14.20 5.78
N ALA A 535 8.80 -15.06 6.32
CA ALA A 535 9.70 -15.88 5.51
C ALA A 535 8.95 -16.83 4.57
N ARG A 536 7.84 -17.43 5.02
CA ARG A 536 6.97 -18.28 4.20
C ARG A 536 6.30 -17.48 3.09
N ILE A 537 5.73 -16.32 3.40
CA ILE A 537 5.04 -15.45 2.44
C ILE A 537 6.01 -14.99 1.34
N MET A 538 7.18 -14.51 1.73
CA MET A 538 8.21 -14.01 0.81
C MET A 538 8.75 -15.13 -0.07
N ALA A 539 9.09 -16.30 0.51
CA ALA A 539 9.59 -17.45 -0.25
C ALA A 539 8.57 -17.99 -1.27
N LEU A 540 7.30 -18.15 -0.87
CA LEU A 540 6.24 -18.59 -1.80
C LEU A 540 6.00 -17.57 -2.92
N SER A 541 6.10 -16.27 -2.61
CA SER A 541 5.98 -15.20 -3.59
C SER A 541 7.15 -15.21 -4.57
N ALA A 542 8.39 -15.36 -4.09
CA ALA A 542 9.58 -15.47 -4.92
C ALA A 542 9.52 -16.69 -5.86
N LEU A 543 9.08 -17.85 -5.33
CA LEU A 543 8.84 -19.05 -6.13
C LEU A 543 7.75 -18.84 -7.19
N CYS A 544 6.69 -18.11 -6.88
CA CYS A 544 5.65 -17.76 -7.86
C CYS A 544 6.24 -17.00 -9.07
N LEU A 545 7.17 -16.06 -8.82
CA LEU A 545 7.83 -15.30 -9.87
C LEU A 545 8.80 -16.16 -10.70
N ALA A 546 9.58 -17.03 -10.04
CA ALA A 546 10.61 -17.83 -10.68
C ALA A 546 10.08 -19.10 -11.36
N ALA A 547 8.95 -19.65 -10.90
CA ALA A 547 8.45 -20.95 -11.36
C ALA A 547 8.00 -20.96 -12.83
N PRO A 548 7.96 -22.14 -13.47
CA PRO A 548 7.33 -22.32 -14.76
C PRO A 548 5.86 -21.86 -14.76
N GLU A 549 5.40 -21.30 -15.88
CA GLU A 549 4.10 -20.64 -16.00
C GLU A 549 2.93 -21.46 -15.46
N ARG A 550 2.90 -22.77 -15.75
CA ARG A 550 1.85 -23.71 -15.30
C ARG A 550 1.66 -23.77 -13.78
N SER A 551 2.68 -23.45 -13.00
CA SER A 551 2.65 -23.57 -11.52
C SER A 551 2.35 -22.24 -10.82
N ARG A 552 2.47 -21.11 -11.52
CA ARG A 552 2.43 -19.77 -10.90
C ARG A 552 1.09 -19.47 -10.25
N ALA A 553 -0.03 -19.87 -10.86
CA ALA A 553 -1.36 -19.65 -10.28
C ALA A 553 -1.55 -20.39 -8.93
N ALA A 554 -1.06 -21.63 -8.83
CA ALA A 554 -1.14 -22.39 -7.59
C ALA A 554 -0.23 -21.78 -6.49
N LEU A 555 0.96 -21.32 -6.86
CA LEU A 555 1.87 -20.64 -5.93
C LEU A 555 1.34 -19.29 -5.47
N ALA A 556 0.76 -18.49 -6.37
CA ALA A 556 0.11 -17.23 -6.02
C ALA A 556 -1.04 -17.45 -5.02
N ALA A 557 -1.83 -18.52 -5.19
CA ALA A 557 -2.88 -18.89 -4.26
C ALA A 557 -2.34 -19.28 -2.88
N ARG A 558 -1.24 -20.06 -2.83
CA ARG A 558 -0.56 -20.44 -1.57
C ARG A 558 0.06 -19.24 -0.86
N ALA A 559 0.76 -18.37 -1.58
CA ALA A 559 1.35 -17.14 -1.03
C ALA A 559 0.26 -16.22 -0.45
N THR A 560 -0.86 -16.09 -1.17
CA THR A 560 -2.00 -15.29 -0.69
C THR A 560 -2.67 -15.91 0.53
N ALA A 561 -2.83 -17.24 0.57
CA ALA A 561 -3.36 -17.91 1.75
C ALA A 561 -2.48 -17.67 2.99
N ALA A 562 -1.16 -17.84 2.85
CA ALA A 562 -0.20 -17.56 3.93
C ALA A 562 -0.29 -16.10 4.42
N TYR A 563 -0.39 -15.13 3.51
CA TYR A 563 -0.58 -13.72 3.87
C TYR A 563 -1.90 -13.45 4.60
N LEU A 564 -2.97 -14.14 4.23
CA LEU A 564 -4.27 -13.96 4.88
C LEU A 564 -4.30 -14.52 6.31
N ASP A 565 -3.45 -15.50 6.60
CA ASP A 565 -3.25 -16.10 7.93
C ASP A 565 -2.41 -15.19 8.85
N ASP A 566 -1.42 -14.47 8.30
CA ASP A 566 -0.57 -13.52 9.02
C ASP A 566 -0.33 -12.23 8.21
N ARG A 567 -1.05 -11.17 8.57
CA ARG A 567 -1.10 -9.92 7.80
C ARG A 567 -0.02 -8.96 8.29
N GLY A 568 1.13 -8.98 7.63
CA GLY A 568 2.22 -8.02 7.83
C GLY A 568 2.43 -7.06 6.64
N THR A 569 3.09 -5.92 6.87
CA THR A 569 3.46 -4.97 5.82
C THR A 569 4.48 -5.55 4.83
N GLU A 570 5.52 -6.21 5.34
CA GLU A 570 6.61 -6.81 4.54
C GLU A 570 6.11 -7.90 3.58
N GLY A 571 5.20 -8.76 4.07
CA GLY A 571 4.60 -9.81 3.26
C GLY A 571 3.71 -9.28 2.13
N LEU A 572 3.07 -8.12 2.32
CA LEU A 572 2.14 -7.54 1.34
C LEU A 572 2.85 -7.17 0.03
N GLU A 573 4.05 -6.59 0.11
CA GLU A 573 4.81 -6.22 -1.09
C GLU A 573 5.09 -7.43 -1.98
N SER A 574 5.53 -8.50 -1.33
CA SER A 574 5.92 -9.74 -2.00
C SER A 574 4.71 -10.40 -2.66
N VAL A 575 3.60 -10.51 -1.94
CA VAL A 575 2.40 -11.17 -2.47
C VAL A 575 1.74 -10.36 -3.59
N VAL A 576 1.76 -9.02 -3.53
CA VAL A 576 1.19 -8.16 -4.59
C VAL A 576 1.93 -8.35 -5.93
N ARG A 577 3.24 -8.65 -5.91
CA ARG A 577 3.99 -8.98 -7.14
C ARG A 577 3.44 -10.22 -7.85
N CYS A 578 2.71 -11.09 -7.13
CA CYS A 578 2.04 -12.26 -7.71
C CYS A 578 0.71 -11.95 -8.40
N ALA A 579 0.23 -10.69 -8.37
CA ALA A 579 -1.05 -10.28 -8.94
C ALA A 579 -1.37 -10.84 -10.34
N PRO A 580 -0.42 -10.87 -11.32
CA PRO A 580 -0.71 -11.38 -12.66
C PRO A 580 -1.23 -12.83 -12.71
N TRP A 581 -0.85 -13.67 -11.73
CA TRP A 581 -1.24 -15.08 -11.68
C TRP A 581 -2.34 -15.39 -10.67
N MET A 582 -2.81 -14.39 -9.92
CA MET A 582 -3.93 -14.58 -9.00
C MET A 582 -5.24 -14.81 -9.74
N SER A 583 -6.16 -15.54 -9.13
CA SER A 583 -7.57 -15.50 -9.55
C SER A 583 -8.16 -14.10 -9.29
N LEU A 584 -9.20 -13.71 -10.02
CA LEU A 584 -9.87 -12.40 -9.82
C LEU A 584 -10.40 -12.26 -8.39
N THR A 585 -11.03 -13.32 -7.87
CA THR A 585 -11.55 -13.35 -6.49
C THR A 585 -10.44 -13.23 -5.46
N THR A 586 -9.29 -13.89 -5.67
CA THR A 586 -8.12 -13.78 -4.78
C THR A 586 -7.57 -12.35 -4.77
N ALA A 587 -7.38 -11.75 -5.95
CA ALA A 587 -6.87 -10.39 -6.08
C ALA A 587 -7.81 -9.36 -5.43
N ALA A 588 -9.13 -9.51 -5.64
CA ALA A 588 -10.12 -8.63 -5.05
C ALA A 588 -10.25 -8.80 -3.54
N ARG A 589 -10.15 -10.04 -3.04
CA ARG A 589 -10.10 -10.30 -1.60
C ARG A 589 -8.88 -9.65 -0.98
N LEU A 590 -7.69 -9.88 -1.53
CA LEU A 590 -6.44 -9.27 -1.05
C LEU A 590 -6.54 -7.73 -1.06
N PHE A 591 -7.00 -7.15 -2.17
CA PHE A 591 -7.24 -5.71 -2.28
C PHE A 591 -8.16 -5.19 -1.15
N SER A 592 -9.30 -5.85 -0.92
CA SER A 592 -10.29 -5.39 0.05
C SER A 592 -9.82 -5.44 1.50
N VAL A 593 -9.01 -6.44 1.87
CA VAL A 593 -8.52 -6.62 3.24
C VAL A 593 -7.23 -5.85 3.53
N SER A 594 -6.55 -5.36 2.48
CA SER A 594 -5.29 -4.62 2.63
C SER A 594 -5.46 -3.11 2.46
N LEU A 595 -6.40 -2.63 1.63
CA LEU A 595 -6.53 -1.20 1.31
C LEU A 595 -6.72 -0.35 2.57
N GLY A 596 -5.71 0.45 2.94
CA GLY A 596 -5.72 1.28 4.14
C GLY A 596 -5.72 0.53 5.48
N ASP A 597 -5.75 -0.81 5.48
CA ASP A 597 -5.79 -1.64 6.71
C ASP A 597 -4.43 -2.31 6.99
N ALA A 598 -3.55 -2.40 6.00
CA ALA A 598 -2.22 -3.01 6.16
C ALA A 598 -1.18 -2.05 6.76
N ALA A 599 -1.44 -0.74 6.76
CA ALA A 599 -0.57 0.23 7.40
C ALA A 599 -0.67 0.12 8.93
N GLU A 600 0.47 0.26 9.62
CA GLU A 600 0.51 0.35 11.09
C GLU A 600 -0.36 1.52 11.59
N ASP A 601 -0.30 2.65 10.88
CA ASP A 601 -1.08 3.86 11.14
C ASP A 601 -2.04 4.17 9.99
N VAL A 602 -3.31 3.83 10.15
CA VAL A 602 -4.36 4.09 9.14
C VAL A 602 -4.66 5.60 9.03
N THR A 603 -4.37 6.18 7.87
CA THR A 603 -4.59 7.59 7.50
C THR A 603 -5.01 7.72 6.04
N LEU A 604 -5.49 8.89 5.64
CA LEU A 604 -5.77 9.20 4.23
C LEU A 604 -4.53 9.06 3.35
N VAL A 605 -3.37 9.54 3.83
CA VAL A 605 -2.08 9.39 3.14
C VAL A 605 -1.75 7.92 2.92
N SER A 606 -1.79 7.08 3.96
CA SER A 606 -1.54 5.63 3.84
C SER A 606 -2.60 4.88 3.00
N THR A 607 -3.79 5.46 2.82
CA THR A 607 -4.81 4.87 1.95
C THR A 607 -4.50 5.16 0.47
N LEU A 608 -3.89 6.31 0.18
CA LEU A 608 -3.47 6.70 -1.17
C LEU A 608 -2.13 6.07 -1.55
N SER A 609 -1.11 6.22 -0.70
CA SER A 609 0.27 5.80 -0.93
C SER A 609 0.78 4.88 0.19
N ARG A 610 2.01 4.36 0.05
CA ARG A 610 2.68 3.48 1.03
C ARG A 610 1.99 2.11 1.21
N TRP A 611 2.32 1.44 2.32
CA TRP A 611 1.87 0.10 2.68
C TRP A 611 0.34 0.00 2.75
N GLY A 612 -0.24 -0.85 1.92
CA GLY A 612 -1.69 -1.00 1.82
C GLY A 612 -2.40 0.15 1.10
N GLY A 613 -1.68 1.13 0.57
CA GLY A 613 -2.27 2.22 -0.21
C GLY A 613 -2.63 1.82 -1.64
N VAL A 614 -3.41 2.67 -2.32
CA VAL A 614 -3.72 2.49 -3.75
C VAL A 614 -2.46 2.38 -4.60
N GLU A 615 -1.40 3.13 -4.27
CA GLU A 615 -0.07 3.02 -4.90
C GLU A 615 0.43 1.58 -4.95
N GLN A 616 0.54 0.93 -3.79
CA GLN A 616 1.05 -0.43 -3.70
C GLN A 616 0.09 -1.43 -4.34
N LEU A 617 -1.23 -1.23 -4.19
CA LEU A 617 -2.25 -2.17 -4.63
C LEU A 617 -2.67 -2.02 -6.10
N ALA A 618 -2.12 -1.06 -6.84
CA ALA A 618 -2.41 -0.84 -8.26
C ALA A 618 -2.33 -2.12 -9.14
N PRO A 619 -1.36 -3.05 -8.95
CA PRO A 619 -1.34 -4.31 -9.69
C PRO A 619 -2.58 -5.18 -9.48
N LEU A 620 -3.19 -5.17 -8.28
CA LEU A 620 -4.42 -5.91 -7.99
C LEU A 620 -5.63 -5.27 -8.69
N ILE A 621 -5.70 -3.94 -8.72
CA ILE A 621 -6.78 -3.22 -9.43
C ILE A 621 -6.74 -3.54 -10.92
N ALA A 622 -5.54 -3.46 -11.53
CA ALA A 622 -5.33 -3.86 -12.92
C ALA A 622 -5.69 -5.34 -13.16
N ARG A 623 -5.34 -6.23 -12.22
CA ARG A 623 -5.67 -7.65 -12.33
C ARG A 623 -7.17 -7.90 -12.31
N VAL A 624 -7.91 -7.19 -11.46
CA VAL A 624 -9.34 -7.43 -11.21
C VAL A 624 -10.22 -6.95 -12.36
N GLY A 625 -9.95 -5.76 -12.91
CA GLY A 625 -10.83 -5.17 -13.93
C GLY A 625 -10.12 -4.37 -15.02
N GLY A 626 -8.80 -4.52 -15.17
CA GLY A 626 -8.02 -3.90 -16.23
C GLY A 626 -8.13 -2.37 -16.25
N ASP A 627 -8.09 -1.82 -17.46
CA ASP A 627 -8.15 -0.38 -17.71
C ASP A 627 -9.43 0.27 -17.17
N ASP A 628 -10.59 -0.38 -17.26
CA ASP A 628 -11.85 0.15 -16.76
C ASP A 628 -11.84 0.33 -15.24
N ALA A 629 -11.24 -0.62 -14.51
CA ALA A 629 -11.07 -0.51 -13.07
C ALA A 629 -10.05 0.57 -12.69
N LEU A 630 -8.93 0.65 -13.42
CA LEU A 630 -7.92 1.69 -13.20
C LEU A 630 -8.50 3.09 -13.41
N ALA A 631 -9.25 3.29 -14.50
CA ALA A 631 -9.93 4.55 -14.80
C ALA A 631 -10.98 4.90 -13.73
N ALA A 632 -11.81 3.92 -13.34
CA ALA A 632 -12.85 4.13 -12.34
C ALA A 632 -12.25 4.50 -10.96
N VAL A 633 -11.17 3.84 -10.54
CA VAL A 633 -10.47 4.18 -9.29
C VAL A 633 -9.81 5.55 -9.41
N ALA A 634 -9.08 5.82 -10.50
CA ALA A 634 -8.45 7.12 -10.72
C ALA A 634 -9.46 8.28 -10.67
N SER A 635 -10.69 8.07 -11.17
CA SER A 635 -11.73 9.10 -11.18
C SER A 635 -12.22 9.52 -9.79
N VAL A 636 -12.05 8.67 -8.76
CA VAL A 636 -12.53 8.96 -7.39
C VAL A 636 -11.43 9.44 -6.45
N LEU A 637 -10.15 9.18 -6.76
CA LEU A 637 -9.04 9.61 -5.90
C LEU A 637 -9.00 11.12 -5.62
N PRO A 638 -9.33 12.03 -6.57
CA PRO A 638 -9.36 13.47 -6.31
C PRO A 638 -10.29 13.90 -5.17
N GLU A 639 -11.28 13.07 -4.80
CA GLU A 639 -12.16 13.34 -3.65
C GLU A 639 -11.40 13.43 -2.32
N ALA A 640 -10.20 12.85 -2.23
CA ALA A 640 -9.30 13.02 -1.09
C ALA A 640 -9.04 14.50 -0.77
N LEU A 641 -8.92 15.37 -1.78
CA LEU A 641 -8.65 16.80 -1.58
C LEU A 641 -9.85 17.58 -1.02
N LEU A 642 -11.08 17.06 -1.17
CA LEU A 642 -12.29 17.69 -0.65
C LEU A 642 -12.32 17.68 0.89
N TRP A 643 -11.64 16.72 1.51
CA TRP A 643 -11.49 16.64 2.96
C TRP A 643 -10.62 17.76 3.52
N ARG A 644 -9.60 18.21 2.77
CA ARG A 644 -8.76 19.35 3.17
C ARG A 644 -9.50 20.69 3.08
N ALA A 645 -10.32 20.87 2.05
CA ALA A 645 -11.01 22.15 1.80
C ALA A 645 -12.02 22.52 2.90
N ARG A 646 -12.63 21.53 3.56
CA ARG A 646 -13.58 21.75 4.65
C ARG A 646 -12.97 22.19 5.96
N GLY A 647 -11.72 21.83 6.25
CA GLY A 647 -11.01 22.35 7.43
C GLY A 647 -10.80 23.87 7.38
N LYS A 648 -10.85 24.49 6.18
CA LYS A 648 -10.63 25.92 5.97
C LYS A 648 -11.90 26.78 5.93
N THR A 649 -13.09 26.17 5.96
CA THR A 649 -14.37 26.87 5.68
C THR A 649 -15.38 26.86 6.82
N ASP A 650 -15.04 26.27 7.96
CA ASP A 650 -15.70 26.49 9.25
C ASP A 650 -14.79 27.37 10.14
#